data_AF-A0A1S8TJ56-F1
#
_entry.id   AF-A0A1S8TJ56-F1
#
_cell.length_a   1.000
_cell.length_b   1.000
_cell.length_c   1.000
_cell.angle_alpha   90.00
_cell.angle_beta   90.00
_cell.angle_gamma   90.00
#
_symmetry.space_group_name_H-M   'P 1'
#
loop_
_entity.id
_entity.type
_entity.pdbx_description
1 polymer ?
#
loop_
_entity_poly.entity_id
_entity_poly.type
_entity_poly.pdbx_seq_one_letter_code
_entity_poly.pdbx_strand_id
1 'polypeptide(L)'
;MKRKKIKKIISCLMAGLIITSLSGTNTVFAEETSQNGQTVTTSSDKNISIEAKERVSVHDPSIVKDNNSYYVFGSHIEAAKSTDLQNWTKFTNSYNTPNNVIFGDLSKNLAGSFAWAGENDSDSKGGYSVWAPSVIWNKDYINKDGKVGAYMMYYCTSSTYKRSAIGYAVSQNIEGPYTYVDTIIYSGFTKGDAHDDGSSKNTNYINTNIKKLIDNGTLTEPNSKWFTSAGVYNTSYAPNAIDPELFYDKDGTLWMNYGSWSGGTYILEIDKKTGAPIYPGKDANTDTSNITDRYFGTRISGGYTKSGEGAEIVYDDATGYYYLYQSYAGLAANGGYNIRMFRSKNPNGPYLDAAGNNAVLSGNVDNAYCGIKLIGNYKLDCLDVGYKAAGHNSSFIDSDGQMYLVYHTRFNGGTEEHQVRVHQMFINEEGWPVVAPYEYSGDKISKNGYSKNEMVGYYQFINHGNANSSAMLDTLTVKLNDDYTVTGDVTGTWSMKDGSYYTNITIDGVTYKGIFFKQQDESKKTSKVMTFTAVGSNNECIWGSKLDLKDSEAVKYAANALENKIPTSTKTNITLPTTGAYDTIISWYSNSPSILSNKGIVNRTKNDENITLTAKISKGKESYTKTFNVLVKGKLDKINITPIYKYDFDTINGSNEVVNSGSKDGKSTLIGSASVLEDKNRGKVLSIKNEKGAIKANYLALPNDTLSEITNKGYTVGMWVNVDITDPNYFEHSALFEANGGSKYPVTRISANLYSRINANGAYADATEISKPLTGNTWQYITYTVNSEGISVYVDGNEVNSVKKDLTACFSNNFLSNMTDVSVGSGNIWSDADIASAKFDNVSIYDTALTDQQVEALYNEEVSSESKPIEDNIISVDYKVNEEWGNQVKSTIKLTNTSGKTISNWALKTDFKGKITQIWNASIASNTGNSYIIKNSGWPQDITTGAAVEFGFIASYEGENPPEFTNYSMVSAIQAVNEDKYKVYFSKDSEWDNGFNAKLEINNNSSTPIEDWVIEFDYKDNIKSIWNAEILNHEGEHYVIKAKSYNANIQSGKNISFGFKGVPADGIKSKEIPKNYNLTEVMSNVEK
;
A
#
# COMPACT_ATOMS: atom_id res chain seq x y z
N MET A 1 63.06 34.87 -37.82
CA MET A 1 64.23 34.88 -36.91
C MET A 1 63.83 34.36 -35.52
N LYS A 2 64.71 34.39 -34.50
CA LYS A 2 64.66 33.49 -33.32
C LYS A 2 63.80 33.99 -32.12
N ARG A 3 62.91 33.10 -31.61
CA ARG A 3 62.55 32.83 -30.18
C ARG A 3 61.88 33.97 -29.37
N LYS A 4 61.02 33.76 -28.34
CA LYS A 4 60.29 32.60 -27.72
C LYS A 4 59.04 33.22 -26.99
N LYS A 5 57.80 32.68 -27.06
CA LYS A 5 57.15 31.66 -26.16
C LYS A 5 57.08 32.03 -24.66
N ILE A 6 56.04 31.75 -23.85
CA ILE A 6 54.62 31.24 -23.95
C ILE A 6 54.01 31.25 -22.51
N LYS A 7 52.72 31.16 -22.10
CA LYS A 7 51.31 31.18 -22.61
C LYS A 7 50.38 31.56 -21.40
N LYS A 8 49.04 31.39 -21.52
CA LYS A 8 47.95 31.61 -20.51
C LYS A 8 47.63 33.09 -20.17
N ILE A 9 46.42 33.47 -19.74
CA ILE A 9 45.04 33.02 -20.06
C ILE A 9 44.04 34.15 -19.71
N ILE A 10 42.77 34.09 -20.19
CA ILE A 10 41.74 35.15 -20.05
C ILE A 10 40.34 34.54 -19.79
N SER A 11 39.41 35.32 -19.23
CA SER A 11 37.97 35.04 -19.11
C SER A 11 37.12 36.30 -19.40
N CYS A 12 35.80 36.11 -19.54
CA CYS A 12 34.70 37.10 -19.57
C CYS A 12 34.32 37.78 -20.92
N LEU A 13 32.99 37.80 -21.17
CA LEU A 13 32.05 38.78 -21.81
C LEU A 13 32.58 39.84 -22.83
N MET A 14 31.80 40.34 -23.82
CA MET A 14 30.35 40.69 -23.80
C MET A 14 29.76 41.02 -25.21
N ALA A 15 28.43 40.98 -25.32
CA ALA A 15 27.51 41.80 -26.16
C ALA A 15 27.56 41.84 -27.71
N GLY A 16 26.36 41.95 -28.31
CA GLY A 16 26.12 42.31 -29.73
C GLY A 16 24.62 42.34 -30.09
N LEU A 17 24.09 43.49 -30.54
CA LEU A 17 22.66 43.73 -30.85
C LEU A 17 22.47 44.19 -32.30
N ILE A 18 21.59 43.54 -33.08
CA ILE A 18 20.94 44.10 -34.30
C ILE A 18 19.49 43.55 -34.41
N ILE A 19 18.58 44.34 -34.96
CA ILE A 19 17.16 44.01 -35.25
C ILE A 19 16.91 44.22 -36.75
N THR A 20 16.23 43.29 -37.45
CA THR A 20 15.03 43.53 -38.33
C THR A 20 14.62 42.32 -39.18
N SER A 21 13.30 42.08 -39.22
CA SER A 21 12.46 41.56 -40.34
C SER A 21 12.71 40.19 -41.02
N LEU A 22 11.61 39.40 -41.10
CA LEU A 22 11.09 38.55 -42.20
C LEU A 22 12.06 38.10 -43.34
N SER A 23 12.05 36.85 -43.84
CA SER A 23 10.96 35.86 -43.99
C SER A 23 11.48 34.44 -44.30
N GLY A 24 10.60 33.41 -44.26
CA GLY A 24 10.75 32.20 -45.08
C GLY A 24 11.06 30.86 -44.38
N THR A 25 10.00 30.17 -43.93
CA THR A 25 9.78 28.71 -44.04
C THR A 25 10.98 27.74 -44.01
N ASN A 26 11.17 27.01 -42.90
CA ASN A 26 10.88 25.55 -42.83
C ASN A 26 11.56 24.88 -41.62
N THR A 27 10.78 24.56 -40.58
CA THR A 27 11.07 23.51 -39.60
C THR A 27 9.80 22.70 -39.37
N VAL A 28 9.94 21.37 -39.29
CA VAL A 28 8.80 20.46 -39.14
C VAL A 28 8.35 20.46 -37.68
N PHE A 29 7.08 20.79 -37.44
CA PHE A 29 6.45 20.56 -36.14
C PHE A 29 6.16 19.07 -35.98
N ALA A 30 6.57 18.50 -34.84
CA ALA A 30 5.88 17.32 -34.31
C ALA A 30 4.55 17.81 -33.70
N GLU A 31 3.45 17.09 -33.98
CA GLU A 31 2.15 17.45 -33.44
C GLU A 31 2.06 17.05 -31.95
N GLU A 32 2.04 18.04 -31.06
CA GLU A 32 1.61 17.81 -29.67
C GLU A 32 0.11 17.49 -29.67
N THR A 33 -0.24 16.24 -29.34
CA THR A 33 -1.61 15.78 -29.17
C THR A 33 -2.23 16.39 -27.91
N SER A 34 -2.70 17.63 -28.03
CA SER A 34 -3.34 18.38 -26.95
C SER A 34 -4.60 17.68 -26.41
N GLN A 35 -4.43 16.91 -25.33
CA GLN A 35 -5.55 16.43 -24.51
C GLN A 35 -6.19 17.63 -23.80
N ASN A 36 -7.21 18.20 -24.44
CA ASN A 36 -8.05 19.24 -23.84
C ASN A 36 -8.88 18.64 -22.68
N GLY A 37 -8.33 18.69 -21.48
CA GLY A 37 -9.06 18.48 -20.23
C GLY A 37 -10.11 19.56 -20.03
N GLN A 38 -11.31 19.38 -20.63
CA GLN A 38 -12.42 20.30 -20.41
C GLN A 38 -12.90 20.20 -18.96
N THR A 39 -12.61 21.24 -18.16
CA THR A 39 -13.21 21.43 -16.84
C THR A 39 -14.73 21.36 -16.95
N VAL A 40 -15.35 20.39 -16.29
CA VAL A 40 -16.79 20.18 -16.34
C VAL A 40 -17.46 21.19 -15.41
N THR A 41 -18.18 22.17 -15.97
CA THR A 41 -18.83 23.23 -15.17
C THR A 41 -20.35 23.05 -15.17
N THR A 42 -20.89 22.72 -13.99
CA THR A 42 -22.33 22.66 -13.72
C THR A 42 -23.00 24.01 -14.06
N SER A 43 -24.32 24.02 -14.31
CA SER A 43 -25.01 25.27 -14.68
C SER A 43 -26.49 25.31 -14.34
N SER A 44 -26.89 26.30 -13.55
CA SER A 44 -28.20 26.96 -13.67
C SER A 44 -28.21 28.41 -13.16
N ASP A 45 -27.22 28.82 -12.36
CA ASP A 45 -26.95 30.24 -12.07
C ASP A 45 -25.96 30.89 -13.06
N LYS A 46 -25.85 32.22 -13.00
CA LYS A 46 -25.07 33.03 -13.96
C LYS A 46 -23.61 32.57 -14.02
N ASN A 47 -23.06 32.40 -15.22
CA ASN A 47 -21.62 32.17 -15.47
C ASN A 47 -20.81 33.43 -15.10
N ILE A 48 -20.65 33.68 -13.80
CA ILE A 48 -19.77 34.70 -13.24
C ILE A 48 -18.46 34.00 -12.91
N SER A 49 -17.36 34.51 -13.47
CA SER A 49 -16.01 34.10 -13.08
C SER A 49 -15.74 34.57 -11.66
N ILE A 50 -15.28 33.66 -10.79
CA ILE A 50 -14.81 34.02 -9.45
C ILE A 50 -13.39 34.59 -9.57
N GLU A 51 -13.11 35.66 -8.83
CA GLU A 51 -11.78 36.26 -8.73
C GLU A 51 -10.84 35.32 -7.95
N ALA A 52 -9.59 35.17 -8.42
CA ALA A 52 -8.66 34.25 -7.79
C ALA A 52 -8.27 34.74 -6.38
N LYS A 53 -8.45 33.91 -5.36
CA LYS A 53 -8.06 34.22 -3.98
C LYS A 53 -6.55 34.53 -3.92
N GLU A 54 -6.18 35.65 -3.30
CA GLU A 54 -4.77 36.06 -3.16
C GLU A 54 -4.01 35.10 -2.25
N ARG A 55 -2.99 34.44 -2.80
CA ARG A 55 -2.27 33.32 -2.14
C ARG A 55 -0.93 33.74 -1.57
N VAL A 56 -0.57 33.13 -0.44
CA VAL A 56 0.74 33.29 0.20
C VAL A 56 1.38 31.95 0.54
N SER A 57 2.69 31.87 0.37
CA SER A 57 3.53 30.82 0.95
C SER A 57 3.98 31.29 2.34
N VAL A 58 3.33 30.76 3.37
CA VAL A 58 3.78 30.75 4.77
C VAL A 58 3.80 29.28 5.16
N HIS A 59 4.93 28.78 5.64
CA HIS A 59 5.08 27.40 6.10
C HIS A 59 4.76 27.39 7.59
N ASP A 60 4.13 26.33 8.10
CA ASP A 60 3.77 26.20 9.53
C ASP A 60 2.92 27.37 10.07
N PRO A 61 1.76 27.69 9.46
CA PRO A 61 0.97 28.88 9.82
C PRO A 61 0.21 28.73 11.15
N SER A 62 0.69 29.38 12.21
CA SER A 62 -0.07 29.64 13.45
C SER A 62 -0.99 30.87 13.27
N ILE A 63 -2.30 30.69 13.53
CA ILE A 63 -3.36 31.67 13.28
C ILE A 63 -3.69 32.49 14.54
N VAL A 64 -3.71 33.81 14.42
CA VAL A 64 -4.14 34.72 15.49
C VAL A 64 -4.99 35.85 14.94
N LYS A 65 -6.02 36.26 15.70
CA LYS A 65 -6.91 37.37 15.34
C LYS A 65 -6.60 38.59 16.20
N ASP A 66 -6.39 39.74 15.56
CA ASP A 66 -6.39 41.06 16.21
C ASP A 66 -7.44 41.95 15.54
N ASN A 67 -8.33 42.51 16.37
CA ASN A 67 -9.46 43.34 15.92
C ASN A 67 -10.27 42.66 14.79
N ASN A 68 -10.21 43.23 13.59
CA ASN A 68 -10.90 42.74 12.38
C ASN A 68 -9.97 42.01 11.39
N SER A 69 -8.73 41.72 11.80
CA SER A 69 -7.69 41.12 10.97
C SER A 69 -7.24 39.77 11.53
N TYR A 70 -7.06 38.81 10.64
CA TYR A 70 -6.45 37.51 10.91
C TYR A 70 -5.00 37.55 10.44
N TYR A 71 -4.07 37.02 11.22
CA TYR A 71 -2.66 36.94 10.90
C TYR A 71 -2.23 35.48 10.99
N VAL A 72 -1.47 35.02 9.99
CA VAL A 72 -0.69 33.79 10.09
C VAL A 72 0.78 34.15 10.28
N PHE A 73 1.41 33.57 11.30
CA PHE A 73 2.86 33.60 11.51
C PHE A 73 3.41 32.20 11.26
N GLY A 74 4.61 32.10 10.69
CA GLY A 74 5.14 30.82 10.27
C GLY A 74 6.67 30.76 10.19
N SER A 75 7.16 29.59 9.82
CA SER A 75 8.58 29.31 9.65
C SER A 75 9.28 30.26 8.70
N HIS A 76 10.59 30.44 8.91
CA HIS A 76 11.48 31.30 8.13
C HIS A 76 11.18 32.80 8.26
N ILE A 77 10.52 33.17 9.37
CA ILE A 77 10.12 34.55 9.72
C ILE A 77 9.18 35.12 8.65
N GLU A 78 8.20 34.31 8.24
CA GLU A 78 7.20 34.68 7.26
C GLU A 78 5.83 34.84 7.92
N ALA A 79 5.14 35.93 7.59
CA ALA A 79 3.81 36.21 8.11
C ALA A 79 2.95 36.97 7.10
N ALA A 80 1.66 36.71 7.14
CA ALA A 80 0.66 37.31 6.25
C ALA A 80 -0.61 37.65 7.02
N LYS A 81 -1.40 38.59 6.48
CA LYS A 81 -2.65 39.04 7.10
C LYS A 81 -3.81 39.09 6.10
N SER A 82 -5.01 38.89 6.61
CA SER A 82 -6.28 38.84 5.88
C SER A 82 -7.40 39.47 6.72
N THR A 83 -8.48 39.92 6.09
CA THR A 83 -9.72 40.34 6.77
C THR A 83 -10.91 39.41 6.48
N ASP A 84 -10.73 38.40 5.61
CA ASP A 84 -11.78 37.53 5.10
C ASP A 84 -11.41 36.02 5.09
N LEU A 85 -10.22 35.69 5.61
CA LEU A 85 -9.57 34.36 5.63
C LEU A 85 -9.27 33.76 4.25
N GLN A 86 -9.52 34.50 3.16
CA GLN A 86 -9.42 34.02 1.78
C GLN A 86 -8.29 34.71 1.02
N ASN A 87 -8.19 36.03 1.16
CA ASN A 87 -7.21 36.87 0.49
C ASN A 87 -6.13 37.29 1.49
N TRP A 88 -4.88 36.92 1.20
CA TRP A 88 -3.77 37.06 2.13
C TRP A 88 -2.66 37.97 1.59
N THR A 89 -2.22 38.92 2.41
CA THR A 89 -1.12 39.83 2.10
C THR A 89 0.07 39.54 3.02
N LYS A 90 1.19 39.09 2.45
CA LYS A 90 2.48 38.96 3.17
C LYS A 90 3.03 40.35 3.53
N PHE A 91 3.54 40.51 4.75
CA PHE A 91 4.13 41.76 5.23
C PHE A 91 5.58 41.62 5.73
N THR A 92 6.11 40.40 5.74
CA THR A 92 7.48 40.05 6.17
C THR A 92 8.52 40.12 5.07
N ASN A 93 9.79 39.98 5.45
CA ASN A 93 10.95 39.93 4.56
C ASN A 93 11.87 38.72 4.85
N SER A 94 11.29 37.61 5.32
CA SER A 94 11.99 36.37 5.73
C SER A 94 13.22 36.65 6.61
N TYR A 95 14.35 35.98 6.42
CA TYR A 95 15.58 36.12 7.20
C TYR A 95 16.40 37.40 6.95
N ASN A 96 15.86 38.40 6.23
CA ASN A 96 16.57 39.67 6.02
C ASN A 96 16.90 40.34 7.36
N THR A 97 18.15 40.78 7.56
CA THR A 97 18.69 41.30 8.83
C THR A 97 19.85 42.27 8.52
N PRO A 98 20.04 43.40 9.26
CA PRO A 98 19.41 43.78 10.53
C PRO A 98 18.10 44.58 10.41
N ASN A 99 17.48 44.60 9.22
CA ASN A 99 16.18 45.23 8.99
C ASN A 99 15.07 44.17 8.89
N ASN A 100 15.04 43.20 9.81
CA ASN A 100 13.99 42.19 9.87
C ASN A 100 12.67 42.82 10.34
N VAL A 101 11.55 42.52 9.69
CA VAL A 101 10.24 43.08 10.09
C VAL A 101 9.83 42.60 11.49
N ILE A 102 10.02 41.32 11.78
CA ILE A 102 9.59 40.72 13.06
C ILE A 102 10.63 40.94 14.16
N PHE A 103 11.93 40.87 13.88
CA PHE A 103 12.97 40.85 14.92
C PHE A 103 14.05 41.95 14.82
N GLY A 104 13.99 42.86 13.85
CA GLY A 104 15.04 43.85 13.60
C GLY A 104 16.42 43.23 13.33
N ASP A 105 17.37 43.45 14.24
CA ASP A 105 18.72 42.88 14.17
C ASP A 105 18.71 41.44 14.67
N LEU A 106 18.36 40.50 13.77
CA LEU A 106 18.03 39.10 14.09
C LEU A 106 19.08 38.43 14.99
N SER A 107 20.37 38.48 14.59
CA SER A 107 21.49 37.92 15.34
C SER A 107 21.66 38.52 16.74
N LYS A 108 21.52 39.84 16.89
CA LYS A 108 21.68 40.50 18.20
C LYS A 108 20.47 40.32 19.11
N ASN A 109 19.27 40.28 18.54
CA ASN A 109 18.02 40.13 19.27
C ASN A 109 17.88 38.70 19.82
N LEU A 110 17.98 37.69 18.95
CA LEU A 110 17.78 36.28 19.32
C LEU A 110 19.08 35.56 19.76
N ALA A 111 20.14 36.32 20.05
CA ALA A 111 21.46 35.83 20.45
C ALA A 111 21.43 34.76 21.56
N GLY A 112 20.47 34.86 22.50
CA GLY A 112 20.30 33.89 23.59
C GLY A 112 19.87 32.50 23.13
N SER A 113 19.07 32.41 22.07
CA SER A 113 18.67 31.14 21.44
C SER A 113 19.73 30.66 20.45
N PHE A 114 20.28 31.58 19.66
CA PHE A 114 21.35 31.29 18.69
C PHE A 114 22.66 30.81 19.32
N ALA A 115 22.93 31.16 20.58
CA ALA A 115 24.00 30.57 21.39
C ALA A 115 23.93 29.03 21.47
N TRP A 116 22.73 28.45 21.29
CA TRP A 116 22.50 27.00 21.27
C TRP A 116 22.32 26.42 19.87
N ALA A 117 21.41 26.99 19.06
CA ALA A 117 20.99 26.39 17.79
C ALA A 117 20.46 27.45 16.79
N GLY A 118 20.44 27.14 15.49
CA GLY A 118 19.70 27.90 14.47
C GLY A 118 20.33 29.19 13.91
N GLU A 119 21.60 29.46 14.20
CA GLU A 119 22.42 30.45 13.47
C GLU A 119 23.75 29.81 13.08
N ASN A 120 23.99 29.73 11.76
CA ASN A 120 25.24 29.33 11.10
C ASN A 120 25.91 28.05 11.66
N ASP A 121 25.13 27.06 12.09
CA ASP A 121 25.61 25.94 12.90
C ASP A 121 24.92 24.61 12.54
N SER A 122 25.73 23.57 12.28
CA SER A 122 25.31 22.27 11.74
C SER A 122 24.38 22.42 10.52
N ASP A 123 23.10 22.02 10.59
CA ASP A 123 22.19 22.06 9.45
C ASP A 123 21.76 23.50 9.07
N SER A 124 21.90 24.45 10.01
CA SER A 124 21.64 25.90 9.77
C SER A 124 22.82 26.67 9.15
N LYS A 125 23.89 25.96 8.77
CA LYS A 125 25.16 26.57 8.32
C LYS A 125 25.02 27.41 7.06
N GLY A 126 25.54 28.63 7.11
CA GLY A 126 25.40 29.65 6.06
C GLY A 126 24.14 30.51 6.17
N GLY A 127 23.26 30.26 7.15
CA GLY A 127 22.03 31.04 7.34
C GLY A 127 21.44 30.90 8.74
N TYR A 128 20.11 30.84 8.81
CA TYR A 128 19.32 30.75 10.04
C TYR A 128 18.25 29.67 9.94
N SER A 129 17.85 29.14 11.09
CA SER A 129 16.69 28.28 11.27
C SER A 129 15.84 28.84 12.41
N VAL A 130 14.81 29.61 12.07
CA VAL A 130 13.76 30.07 13.01
C VAL A 130 12.43 29.53 12.48
N TRP A 131 11.80 28.62 13.22
CA TRP A 131 10.69 27.81 12.75
C TRP A 131 9.47 27.87 13.67
N ALA A 132 8.31 27.49 13.12
CA ALA A 132 7.02 27.23 13.78
C ALA A 132 6.72 28.16 14.99
N PRO A 133 6.50 29.46 14.76
CA PRO A 133 6.18 30.40 15.82
C PRO A 133 4.68 30.47 16.12
N SER A 134 4.33 30.50 17.40
CA SER A 134 3.00 30.84 17.90
C SER A 134 2.95 32.29 18.36
N VAL A 135 1.83 32.98 18.14
CA VAL A 135 1.61 34.37 18.55
C VAL A 135 0.29 34.54 19.29
N ILE A 136 0.36 35.00 20.54
CA ILE A 136 -0.83 35.23 21.39
C ILE A 136 -0.78 36.59 22.09
N TRP A 137 -1.94 37.25 22.23
CA TRP A 137 -2.06 38.40 23.12
C TRP A 137 -2.17 37.95 24.57
N ASN A 138 -1.12 38.19 25.37
CA ASN A 138 -1.14 37.96 26.80
C ASN A 138 -1.44 39.26 27.55
N LYS A 139 -2.70 39.40 27.97
CA LYS A 139 -3.21 40.52 28.76
C LYS A 139 -2.62 40.65 30.17
N ASP A 140 -1.98 39.59 30.69
CA ASP A 140 -1.48 39.53 32.08
C ASP A 140 0.06 39.73 32.15
N TYR A 141 0.76 39.73 31.01
CA TYR A 141 2.23 39.84 30.90
C TYR A 141 2.76 41.19 31.39
N ILE A 142 3.84 41.20 32.19
CA ILE A 142 4.47 42.39 32.74
C ILE A 142 5.70 42.79 31.90
N ASN A 143 5.59 43.92 31.22
CA ASN A 143 6.65 44.47 30.37
C ASN A 143 7.82 45.02 31.21
N LYS A 144 8.98 45.19 30.56
CA LYS A 144 10.22 45.72 31.19
C LYS A 144 10.07 47.16 31.71
N ASP A 145 9.02 47.90 31.33
CA ASP A 145 8.66 49.23 31.83
C ASP A 145 7.54 49.22 32.90
N GLY A 146 7.09 48.03 33.32
CA GLY A 146 6.03 47.83 34.30
C GLY A 146 4.60 47.88 33.75
N LYS A 147 4.39 48.13 32.45
CA LYS A 147 3.05 48.03 31.84
C LYS A 147 2.60 46.58 31.71
N VAL A 148 1.28 46.37 31.77
CA VAL A 148 0.66 45.05 31.66
C VAL A 148 0.01 44.87 30.29
N GLY A 149 0.18 43.70 29.68
CA GLY A 149 -0.29 43.35 28.34
C GLY A 149 0.81 43.38 27.28
N ALA A 150 0.95 42.32 26.47
CA ALA A 150 1.82 42.27 25.30
C ALA A 150 1.40 41.18 24.31
N TYR A 151 1.74 41.34 23.03
CA TYR A 151 1.85 40.22 22.11
C TYR A 151 3.10 39.42 22.46
N MET A 152 2.94 38.11 22.59
CA MET A 152 4.02 37.16 22.83
C MET A 152 4.18 36.29 21.59
N MET A 153 5.37 36.27 21.03
CA MET A 153 5.77 35.33 19.99
C MET A 153 6.70 34.30 20.61
N TYR A 154 6.24 33.06 20.71
CA TYR A 154 7.09 31.90 20.99
C TYR A 154 7.60 31.39 19.66
N TYR A 155 8.89 31.04 19.60
CA TYR A 155 9.54 30.56 18.39
C TYR A 155 10.54 29.48 18.76
N CYS A 156 10.97 28.68 17.78
CA CYS A 156 12.09 27.77 17.99
C CYS A 156 13.26 28.06 17.06
N THR A 157 14.45 27.62 17.47
CA THR A 157 15.68 27.65 16.68
C THR A 157 16.30 26.26 16.68
N SER A 158 16.81 25.80 15.53
CA SER A 158 17.25 24.40 15.37
C SER A 158 18.52 24.27 14.52
N SER A 159 19.40 23.35 14.92
CA SER A 159 20.68 23.07 14.24
C SER A 159 20.85 21.60 13.84
N THR A 160 20.08 20.68 14.42
CA THR A 160 19.96 19.28 13.98
C THR A 160 18.56 18.75 14.31
N TYR A 161 18.18 17.58 13.78
CA TYR A 161 16.91 16.86 14.07
C TYR A 161 16.54 16.70 15.57
N LYS A 162 17.47 17.00 16.48
CA LYS A 162 17.29 16.92 17.93
C LYS A 162 17.79 18.14 18.70
N ARG A 163 18.79 18.90 18.18
CA ARG A 163 19.36 20.06 18.88
C ARG A 163 18.65 21.34 18.46
N SER A 164 17.70 21.70 19.30
CA SER A 164 16.83 22.86 19.13
C SER A 164 16.62 23.55 20.48
N ALA A 165 16.07 24.76 20.45
CA ALA A 165 15.55 25.43 21.63
C ALA A 165 14.35 26.32 21.31
N ILE A 166 13.41 26.40 22.25
CA ILE A 166 12.26 27.31 22.24
C ILE A 166 12.63 28.57 23.02
N GLY A 167 12.44 29.73 22.42
CA GLY A 167 12.53 31.03 23.07
C GLY A 167 11.26 31.86 22.84
N TYR A 168 11.19 33.02 23.48
CA TYR A 168 10.08 33.94 23.25
C TYR A 168 10.52 35.41 23.25
N ALA A 169 9.80 36.19 22.47
CA ALA A 169 9.97 37.61 22.29
C ALA A 169 8.61 38.31 22.41
N VAL A 170 8.60 39.60 22.77
CA VAL A 170 7.36 40.34 23.04
C VAL A 170 7.29 41.67 22.28
N SER A 171 6.08 42.09 21.92
CA SER A 171 5.82 43.39 21.31
C SER A 171 4.52 44.02 21.80
N GLN A 172 4.38 45.32 21.56
CA GLN A 172 3.14 46.08 21.73
C GLN A 172 2.36 46.20 20.40
N ASN A 173 2.92 45.68 19.30
CA ASN A 173 2.31 45.63 17.97
C ASN A 173 2.37 44.20 17.44
N ILE A 174 1.26 43.67 16.92
CA ILE A 174 1.22 42.29 16.40
C ILE A 174 2.14 42.09 15.19
N GLU A 175 2.31 43.12 14.36
CA GLU A 175 3.25 43.11 13.22
C GLU A 175 4.72 43.36 13.63
N GLY A 176 4.99 43.51 14.94
CA GLY A 176 6.33 43.67 15.49
C GLY A 176 6.88 45.12 15.46
N PRO A 177 8.20 45.30 15.69
CA PRO A 177 9.17 44.25 16.00
C PRO A 177 8.99 43.68 17.42
N TYR A 178 9.36 42.41 17.60
CA TYR A 178 9.37 41.67 18.85
C TYR A 178 10.76 41.71 19.48
N THR A 179 10.83 41.94 20.79
CA THR A 179 12.09 42.00 21.56
C THR A 179 12.26 40.75 22.41
N TYR A 180 13.42 40.11 22.32
CA TYR A 180 13.77 38.90 23.08
C TYR A 180 13.59 39.05 24.59
N VAL A 181 13.15 37.97 25.23
CA VAL A 181 13.00 37.86 26.69
C VAL A 181 13.89 36.77 27.28
N ASP A 182 13.62 35.49 27.04
CA ASP A 182 14.46 34.36 27.49
C ASP A 182 14.33 33.14 26.55
N THR A 183 15.22 32.16 26.71
CA THR A 183 15.18 30.85 26.04
C THR A 183 14.87 29.78 27.08
N ILE A 184 13.80 29.02 26.85
CA ILE A 184 13.05 28.34 27.92
C ILE A 184 13.11 26.81 27.87
N ILE A 185 13.08 26.20 26.68
CA ILE A 185 13.20 24.74 26.54
C ILE A 185 14.35 24.44 25.58
N TYR A 186 15.19 23.47 25.94
CA TYR A 186 16.33 23.04 25.15
C TYR A 186 16.23 21.53 24.87
N SER A 187 16.67 21.08 23.69
CA SER A 187 16.78 19.66 23.33
C SER A 187 18.13 19.33 22.69
N GLY A 188 18.43 18.04 22.55
CA GLY A 188 19.66 17.56 21.90
C GLY A 188 20.90 17.60 22.78
N PHE A 189 20.77 17.97 24.05
CA PHE A 189 21.87 18.10 24.99
C PHE A 189 22.45 16.76 25.47
N THR A 190 23.73 16.74 25.81
CA THR A 190 24.48 15.56 26.25
C THR A 190 24.82 15.62 27.74
N LYS A 191 25.13 14.46 28.33
CA LYS A 191 25.44 14.31 29.77
C LYS A 191 26.79 14.92 30.18
N GLY A 192 27.69 15.11 29.20
CA GLY A 192 29.01 15.72 29.32
C GLY A 192 29.39 16.38 28.01
N ASP A 193 30.64 16.87 27.90
CA ASP A 193 31.08 17.67 26.76
C ASP A 193 31.09 16.88 25.44
N ALA A 194 30.40 17.42 24.44
CA ALA A 194 30.27 16.86 23.09
C ALA A 194 29.95 17.98 22.08
N HIS A 195 30.05 17.67 20.78
CA HIS A 195 29.77 18.61 19.68
C HIS A 195 29.07 17.83 18.55
N ASP A 196 28.15 18.47 17.82
CA ASP A 196 27.58 17.91 16.59
C ASP A 196 28.50 18.20 15.39
N ASP A 197 28.37 17.42 14.32
CA ASP A 197 29.11 17.65 13.08
C ASP A 197 28.86 19.06 12.52
N GLY A 198 29.95 19.74 12.14
CA GLY A 198 29.90 21.10 11.64
C GLY A 198 29.65 22.21 12.68
N SER A 199 29.51 21.87 13.97
CA SER A 199 29.32 22.80 15.08
C SER A 199 30.60 23.03 15.90
N SER A 200 30.69 24.19 16.56
CA SER A 200 31.65 24.48 17.64
C SER A 200 30.97 24.76 18.99
N LYS A 201 29.67 24.41 19.12
CA LYS A 201 28.87 24.61 20.33
C LYS A 201 28.91 23.33 21.18
N ASN A 202 29.36 23.45 22.42
CA ASN A 202 29.40 22.32 23.35
C ASN A 202 27.97 21.94 23.79
N THR A 203 27.53 20.74 23.46
CA THR A 203 26.16 20.26 23.68
C THR A 203 25.88 19.74 25.10
N ASN A 204 26.83 19.84 26.03
CA ASN A 204 26.62 19.49 27.44
C ASN A 204 25.42 20.25 28.05
N TYR A 205 24.53 19.55 28.75
CA TYR A 205 23.31 20.10 29.36
C TYR A 205 23.57 21.29 30.30
N ILE A 206 24.78 21.42 30.87
CA ILE A 206 25.15 22.56 31.73
C ILE A 206 25.17 23.91 30.98
N ASN A 207 25.23 23.88 29.65
CA ASN A 207 25.21 25.06 28.78
C ASN A 207 23.77 25.50 28.41
N THR A 208 22.75 24.77 28.89
CA THR A 208 21.33 25.12 28.78
C THR A 208 20.83 25.80 30.06
N ASN A 209 19.57 26.24 30.10
CA ASN A 209 18.98 26.79 31.32
C ASN A 209 18.82 25.76 32.47
N ILE A 210 18.98 24.44 32.21
CA ILE A 210 18.86 23.38 33.23
C ILE A 210 19.82 23.62 34.42
N LYS A 211 21.04 24.12 34.17
CA LYS A 211 21.99 24.44 35.26
C LYS A 211 21.46 25.54 36.19
N LYS A 212 20.90 26.62 35.62
CA LYS A 212 20.24 27.73 36.33
C LYS A 212 19.01 27.24 37.13
N LEU A 213 18.27 26.28 36.59
CA LEU A 213 17.10 25.67 37.24
C LEU A 213 17.47 24.70 38.37
N ILE A 214 18.65 24.06 38.33
CA ILE A 214 19.19 23.29 39.45
C ILE A 214 19.76 24.23 40.53
N ASP A 215 20.54 25.23 40.13
CA ASP A 215 21.19 26.18 41.06
C ASP A 215 20.18 27.01 41.88
N ASN A 216 18.98 27.25 41.35
CA ASN A 216 17.91 27.96 42.06
C ASN A 216 16.87 27.03 42.74
N GLY A 217 17.04 25.70 42.65
CA GLY A 217 16.16 24.71 43.28
C GLY A 217 14.83 24.44 42.57
N THR A 218 14.63 24.89 41.31
CA THR A 218 13.45 24.53 40.51
C THR A 218 13.49 23.05 40.08
N LEU A 219 14.69 22.54 39.80
CA LEU A 219 15.00 21.13 39.56
C LEU A 219 15.95 20.65 40.65
N THR A 220 15.86 19.39 41.06
CA THR A 220 16.83 18.79 42.00
C THR A 220 18.10 18.31 41.32
N GLU A 221 17.96 17.67 40.16
CA GLU A 221 19.03 17.01 39.41
C GLU A 221 18.53 16.71 37.96
N PRO A 222 19.42 16.43 37.00
CA PRO A 222 19.03 15.98 35.66
C PRO A 222 18.34 14.61 35.69
N ASN A 223 17.28 14.41 34.90
CA ASN A 223 16.68 13.08 34.76
C ASN A 223 17.63 12.15 33.99
N SER A 224 17.86 10.94 34.51
CA SER A 224 18.68 9.93 33.84
C SER A 224 18.08 9.47 32.51
N LYS A 225 16.75 9.53 32.35
CA LYS A 225 16.03 9.14 31.12
C LYS A 225 16.29 10.05 29.92
N TRP A 226 16.78 11.28 30.14
CA TRP A 226 17.18 12.21 29.07
C TRP A 226 18.38 11.70 28.25
N PHE A 227 19.12 10.71 28.76
CA PHE A 227 20.37 10.23 28.18
C PHE A 227 20.30 8.73 27.86
N THR A 228 20.94 8.33 26.78
CA THR A 228 21.29 6.92 26.55
C THR A 228 22.41 6.48 27.49
N SER A 229 22.74 5.19 27.53
CA SER A 229 23.90 4.67 28.27
C SER A 229 25.23 5.32 27.84
N ALA A 230 25.32 5.81 26.60
CA ALA A 230 26.46 6.56 26.07
C ALA A 230 26.46 8.06 26.43
N GLY A 231 25.48 8.56 27.19
CA GLY A 231 25.37 9.98 27.57
C GLY A 231 24.83 10.91 26.47
N VAL A 232 24.38 10.36 25.34
CA VAL A 232 23.78 11.10 24.22
C VAL A 232 22.29 11.35 24.48
N TYR A 233 21.74 12.47 24.00
CA TYR A 233 20.32 12.81 24.11
C TYR A 233 19.41 11.66 23.64
N ASN A 234 18.47 11.24 24.48
CA ASN A 234 17.58 10.11 24.25
C ASN A 234 16.31 10.55 23.51
N THR A 235 16.36 10.65 22.18
CA THR A 235 15.21 11.00 21.33
C THR A 235 14.08 9.98 21.34
N SER A 236 14.21 8.81 21.97
CA SER A 236 13.08 7.89 22.20
C SER A 236 12.20 8.34 23.39
N TYR A 237 12.80 9.07 24.34
CA TYR A 237 12.15 9.59 25.54
C TYR A 237 11.86 11.08 25.47
N ALA A 238 12.86 11.89 25.12
CA ALA A 238 12.82 13.35 25.22
C ALA A 238 12.41 14.01 23.87
N PRO A 239 11.66 15.14 23.90
CA PRO A 239 11.17 15.80 22.69
C PRO A 239 12.31 16.48 21.89
N ASN A 240 12.06 16.80 20.63
CA ASN A 240 12.78 17.89 19.97
C ASN A 240 12.11 19.21 20.38
N ALA A 241 12.87 20.21 20.84
CA ALA A 241 12.36 21.49 21.33
C ALA A 241 12.06 22.45 20.16
N ILE A 242 11.04 22.10 19.38
CA ILE A 242 10.44 22.91 18.32
C ILE A 242 8.91 22.87 18.41
N ASP A 243 8.24 23.64 17.55
CA ASP A 243 6.79 23.73 17.40
C ASP A 243 6.02 24.13 18.69
N PRO A 244 6.37 25.25 19.36
CA PRO A 244 5.60 25.79 20.47
C PRO A 244 4.25 26.36 20.01
N GLU A 245 3.15 25.86 20.55
CA GLU A 245 1.80 26.43 20.39
C GLU A 245 1.17 26.71 21.75
N LEU A 246 0.38 27.79 21.86
CA LEU A 246 -0.09 28.36 23.13
C LEU A 246 -1.59 28.62 23.13
N PHE A 247 -2.26 28.11 24.15
CA PHE A 247 -3.69 28.29 24.36
C PHE A 247 -4.02 28.63 25.80
N TYR A 248 -5.13 29.34 26.00
CA TYR A 248 -5.76 29.46 27.31
C TYR A 248 -6.74 28.31 27.52
N ASP A 249 -6.71 27.68 28.70
CA ASP A 249 -7.79 26.79 29.09
C ASP A 249 -9.04 27.57 29.56
N LYS A 250 -10.15 26.84 29.73
CA LYS A 250 -11.44 27.37 30.21
C LYS A 250 -11.36 28.13 31.56
N ASP A 251 -10.37 27.81 32.39
CA ASP A 251 -10.18 28.38 33.73
C ASP A 251 -9.22 29.59 33.69
N GLY A 252 -8.63 29.88 32.53
CA GLY A 252 -7.77 31.03 32.26
C GLY A 252 -6.29 30.78 32.54
N THR A 253 -5.86 29.53 32.70
CA THR A 253 -4.44 29.12 32.70
C THR A 253 -3.88 29.24 31.29
N LEU A 254 -2.64 29.70 31.13
CA LEU A 254 -1.93 29.67 29.85
C LEU A 254 -1.10 28.39 29.79
N TRP A 255 -1.25 27.64 28.72
CA TRP A 255 -0.47 26.43 28.44
C TRP A 255 0.40 26.64 27.21
N MET A 256 1.50 25.88 27.14
CA MET A 256 2.30 25.70 25.92
C MET A 256 2.46 24.21 25.68
N ASN A 257 2.03 23.73 24.51
CA ASN A 257 2.44 22.43 24.00
C ASN A 257 3.56 22.58 22.98
N TYR A 258 4.42 21.58 22.84
CA TYR A 258 5.52 21.59 21.87
C TYR A 258 6.05 20.17 21.61
N GLY A 259 6.74 19.99 20.50
CA GLY A 259 7.51 18.78 20.20
C GLY A 259 7.25 18.18 18.83
N SER A 260 8.33 18.01 18.08
CA SER A 260 8.39 17.30 16.79
C SER A 260 9.10 15.95 16.93
N TRP A 261 8.45 14.91 16.43
CA TRP A 261 8.90 13.52 16.40
C TRP A 261 9.47 13.08 17.76
N SER A 262 10.63 12.39 17.77
CA SER A 262 11.43 12.10 18.97
C SER A 262 10.60 11.51 20.13
N GLY A 263 10.69 12.10 21.34
CA GLY A 263 9.92 11.70 22.52
C GLY A 263 8.43 12.01 22.45
N GLY A 264 7.93 12.58 21.35
CA GLY A 264 6.56 13.03 21.20
C GLY A 264 6.34 14.46 21.69
N THR A 265 5.07 14.86 21.76
CA THR A 265 4.64 16.20 22.16
C THR A 265 4.44 16.26 23.67
N TYR A 266 4.93 17.34 24.28
CA TYR A 266 4.85 17.63 25.71
C TYR A 266 4.07 18.93 25.95
N ILE A 267 3.51 19.09 27.16
CA ILE A 267 2.78 20.27 27.59
C ILE A 267 3.24 20.79 28.96
N LEU A 268 3.30 22.11 29.10
CA LEU A 268 3.68 22.85 30.30
C LEU A 268 2.68 23.99 30.58
N GLU A 269 2.46 24.30 31.86
CA GLU A 269 1.82 25.56 32.27
C GLU A 269 2.81 26.72 32.09
N ILE A 270 2.32 27.90 31.72
CA ILE A 270 3.11 29.13 31.55
C ILE A 270 2.67 30.17 32.59
N ASP A 271 3.64 30.74 33.32
CA ASP A 271 3.35 31.89 34.19
C ASP A 271 2.97 33.10 33.34
N LYS A 272 1.71 33.50 33.45
CA LYS A 272 1.12 34.54 32.60
C LYS A 272 1.73 35.93 32.77
N LYS A 273 2.45 36.19 33.87
CA LYS A 273 3.08 37.50 34.13
C LYS A 273 4.46 37.62 33.50
N THR A 274 5.15 36.49 33.30
CA THR A 274 6.56 36.44 32.88
C THR A 274 6.77 35.74 31.55
N GLY A 275 5.90 34.83 31.13
CA GLY A 275 6.11 33.98 29.97
C GLY A 275 7.00 32.75 30.21
N ALA A 276 7.50 32.57 31.42
CA ALA A 276 8.33 31.42 31.76
C ALA A 276 7.46 30.16 32.02
N PRO A 277 7.92 28.96 31.61
CA PRO A 277 7.27 27.71 32.01
C PRO A 277 7.30 27.48 33.52
N ILE A 278 6.21 26.93 34.04
CA ILE A 278 6.11 26.39 35.39
C ILE A 278 6.54 24.92 35.32
N TYR A 279 7.85 24.69 35.43
CA TYR A 279 8.44 23.35 35.35
C TYR A 279 7.89 22.45 36.48
N PRO A 280 7.52 21.17 36.21
CA PRO A 280 7.01 20.26 37.24
C PRO A 280 7.96 19.98 38.41
N GLY A 281 9.27 20.20 38.23
CA GLY A 281 10.32 20.09 39.26
C GLY A 281 10.70 18.66 39.66
N LYS A 282 9.78 17.72 39.47
CA LYS A 282 9.90 16.28 39.73
C LYS A 282 9.23 15.48 38.62
N ASP A 283 9.67 14.24 38.42
CA ASP A 283 8.97 13.32 37.53
C ASP A 283 7.70 12.77 38.23
N ALA A 284 6.66 12.49 37.45
CA ALA A 284 5.42 11.89 37.93
C ALA A 284 4.77 11.00 36.84
N ASN A 285 3.71 10.29 37.20
CA ASN A 285 2.92 9.44 36.29
C ASN A 285 3.76 8.40 35.52
N THR A 286 4.88 7.96 36.11
CA THR A 286 5.93 7.12 35.49
C THR A 286 5.45 5.76 35.02
N ASP A 287 4.32 5.32 35.54
CA ASP A 287 3.74 3.99 35.38
C ASP A 287 2.56 4.03 34.38
N THR A 288 2.42 5.16 33.66
CA THR A 288 1.40 5.44 32.63
C THR A 288 2.06 5.91 31.34
N SER A 289 1.35 5.90 30.21
CA SER A 289 1.86 6.45 28.95
C SER A 289 2.10 7.97 29.03
N ASN A 290 1.16 8.71 29.64
CA ASN A 290 1.22 10.16 29.82
C ASN A 290 2.11 10.55 31.00
N ILE A 291 3.39 10.16 30.92
CA ILE A 291 4.43 10.53 31.87
C ILE A 291 4.55 12.05 32.04
N THR A 292 4.92 12.49 33.23
CA THR A 292 5.36 13.86 33.50
C THR A 292 6.86 13.85 33.80
N ASP A 293 7.64 14.59 33.02
CA ASP A 293 9.06 14.83 33.24
C ASP A 293 9.27 16.15 34.00
N ARG A 294 10.21 16.17 34.94
CA ARG A 294 10.56 17.33 35.79
C ARG A 294 10.82 18.64 35.03
N TYR A 295 11.29 18.57 33.78
CA TYR A 295 11.65 19.70 32.95
C TYR A 295 10.77 19.81 31.71
N PHE A 296 10.57 18.72 30.97
CA PHE A 296 9.85 18.77 29.70
C PHE A 296 8.33 18.92 29.84
N GLY A 297 7.74 18.58 30.99
CA GLY A 297 6.29 18.64 31.21
C GLY A 297 5.60 17.28 31.05
N THR A 298 4.30 17.28 30.77
CA THR A 298 3.53 16.03 30.58
C THR A 298 3.48 15.64 29.11
N ARG A 299 3.79 14.38 28.77
CA ARG A 299 3.68 13.89 27.40
C ARG A 299 2.20 13.70 27.04
N ILE A 300 1.77 14.30 25.93
CA ILE A 300 0.38 14.28 25.45
C ILE A 300 0.17 13.56 24.12
N SER A 301 1.21 13.41 23.29
CA SER A 301 1.16 12.64 22.03
C SER A 301 2.51 12.02 21.67
N GLY A 302 2.51 11.04 20.77
CA GLY A 302 3.70 10.51 20.11
C GLY A 302 4.63 9.68 21.01
N GLY A 303 5.92 9.67 20.65
CA GLY A 303 6.98 8.94 21.35
C GLY A 303 7.82 8.07 20.42
N TYR A 304 8.91 7.52 20.96
CA TYR A 304 9.70 6.46 20.33
C TYR A 304 10.19 6.78 18.90
N THR A 305 10.56 8.03 18.65
CA THR A 305 11.04 8.58 17.36
C THR A 305 10.04 8.53 16.20
N LYS A 306 8.75 8.30 16.45
CA LYS A 306 7.71 8.35 15.42
C LYS A 306 7.36 9.79 15.04
N SER A 307 6.74 9.95 13.88
CA SER A 307 6.27 11.25 13.38
C SER A 307 5.12 11.80 14.24
N GLY A 308 4.94 13.11 14.19
CA GLY A 308 4.07 13.86 15.08
C GLY A 308 4.71 15.20 15.40
N GLU A 309 4.24 16.25 14.76
CA GLU A 309 4.75 17.62 14.88
C GLU A 309 3.66 18.63 14.49
N GLY A 310 3.89 19.94 14.69
CA GLY A 310 2.86 20.97 14.50
C GLY A 310 1.59 20.66 15.30
N ALA A 311 1.75 20.58 16.63
CA ALA A 311 0.67 20.24 17.55
C ALA A 311 -0.09 21.49 18.02
N GLU A 312 -1.41 21.42 18.04
CA GLU A 312 -2.33 22.54 18.31
C GLU A 312 -3.46 22.06 19.25
N ILE A 313 -3.89 22.87 20.21
CA ILE A 313 -4.93 22.52 21.19
C ILE A 313 -6.01 23.61 21.28
N VAL A 314 -7.19 23.29 20.79
CA VAL A 314 -8.37 24.18 20.82
C VAL A 314 -9.38 23.70 21.85
N TYR A 315 -9.71 24.53 22.83
CA TYR A 315 -10.87 24.29 23.71
C TYR A 315 -12.16 24.76 23.04
N ASP A 316 -13.16 23.88 23.00
CA ASP A 316 -14.55 24.21 22.67
C ASP A 316 -15.43 24.11 23.91
N ASP A 317 -16.11 25.21 24.26
CA ASP A 317 -17.05 25.27 25.39
C ASP A 317 -18.36 24.54 25.10
N ALA A 318 -18.81 24.48 23.83
CA ALA A 318 -20.09 23.89 23.46
C ALA A 318 -20.15 22.37 23.67
N THR A 319 -19.03 21.68 23.42
CA THR A 319 -18.84 20.25 23.72
C THR A 319 -18.04 20.01 25.01
N GLY A 320 -17.38 21.06 25.53
CA GLY A 320 -16.48 21.02 26.69
C GLY A 320 -15.27 20.11 26.48
N TYR A 321 -14.70 20.05 25.27
CA TYR A 321 -13.51 19.26 24.92
C TYR A 321 -12.34 20.16 24.53
N TYR A 322 -11.13 19.69 24.82
CA TYR A 322 -9.90 20.16 24.18
C TYR A 322 -9.64 19.24 22.99
N TYR A 323 -9.55 19.79 21.78
CA TYR A 323 -9.17 19.07 20.56
C TYR A 323 -7.69 19.25 20.30
N LEU A 324 -6.95 18.15 20.25
CA LEU A 324 -5.54 18.13 19.85
C LEU A 324 -5.46 17.80 18.37
N TYR A 325 -4.91 18.71 17.59
CA TYR A 325 -4.52 18.48 16.20
C TYR A 325 -3.01 18.25 16.12
N GLN A 326 -2.56 17.43 15.17
CA GLN A 326 -1.14 17.16 14.94
C GLN A 326 -0.88 16.66 13.52
N SER A 327 0.29 16.92 12.94
CA SER A 327 0.67 16.39 11.63
C SER A 327 1.60 15.17 11.73
N TYR A 328 1.29 14.11 10.98
CA TYR A 328 2.04 12.85 10.90
C TYR A 328 2.75 12.72 9.54
N ALA A 329 3.74 11.82 9.48
CA ALA A 329 4.69 11.62 8.38
C ALA A 329 5.55 12.88 8.09
N GLY A 330 6.10 13.02 6.88
CA GLY A 330 7.04 14.09 6.53
C GLY A 330 6.45 15.18 5.63
N LEU A 331 6.84 16.44 5.88
CA LEU A 331 6.32 17.66 5.23
C LEU A 331 6.54 17.77 3.71
N ALA A 332 7.53 17.08 3.15
CA ALA A 332 7.85 17.15 1.72
C ALA A 332 6.71 16.62 0.84
N ALA A 333 6.66 17.00 -0.43
CA ALA A 333 5.57 16.57 -1.34
C ALA A 333 5.49 15.03 -1.43
N ASN A 334 6.62 14.33 -1.36
CA ASN A 334 6.71 12.87 -1.33
C ASN A 334 6.79 12.27 0.10
N GLY A 335 6.67 13.08 1.16
CA GLY A 335 6.80 12.67 2.56
C GLY A 335 5.51 12.19 3.23
N GLY A 336 4.35 12.41 2.61
CA GLY A 336 3.06 11.85 3.07
C GLY A 336 2.38 12.60 4.22
N TYR A 337 2.73 13.87 4.45
CA TYR A 337 2.17 14.70 5.52
C TYR A 337 0.63 14.67 5.58
N ASN A 338 0.08 14.43 6.78
CA ASN A 338 -1.35 14.30 6.99
C ASN A 338 -1.77 14.80 8.39
N ILE A 339 -2.93 15.46 8.47
CA ILE A 339 -3.47 16.01 9.73
C ILE A 339 -4.23 14.92 10.49
N ARG A 340 -3.93 14.81 11.79
CA ARG A 340 -4.56 13.94 12.79
C ARG A 340 -5.31 14.77 13.83
N MET A 341 -6.35 14.17 14.43
CA MET A 341 -7.11 14.79 15.52
C MET A 341 -7.45 13.80 16.64
N PHE A 342 -7.41 14.31 17.86
CA PHE A 342 -7.77 13.65 19.13
C PHE A 342 -8.57 14.62 20.01
N ARG A 343 -9.14 14.16 21.13
CA ARG A 343 -9.74 15.03 22.15
C ARG A 343 -9.50 14.59 23.58
N SER A 344 -9.59 15.53 24.53
CA SER A 344 -9.55 15.27 25.97
C SER A 344 -10.51 16.18 26.75
N LYS A 345 -10.82 15.79 27.99
CA LYS A 345 -11.54 16.65 28.96
C LYS A 345 -10.60 17.49 29.84
N ASN A 346 -9.28 17.30 29.75
CA ASN A 346 -8.28 18.09 30.45
C ASN A 346 -7.25 18.63 29.43
N PRO A 347 -6.65 19.82 29.66
CA PRO A 347 -5.66 20.40 28.73
C PRO A 347 -4.42 19.52 28.57
N ASN A 348 -4.05 18.76 29.61
CA ASN A 348 -2.91 17.84 29.63
C ASN A 348 -3.27 16.36 29.36
N GLY A 349 -4.46 16.08 28.82
CA GLY A 349 -4.84 14.74 28.36
C GLY A 349 -5.45 13.81 29.43
N PRO A 350 -5.44 12.48 29.20
CA PRO A 350 -5.00 11.82 27.97
C PRO A 350 -5.86 12.25 26.76
N TYR A 351 -5.24 12.34 25.59
CA TYR A 351 -5.92 12.65 24.33
C TYR A 351 -6.26 11.34 23.61
N LEU A 352 -7.54 11.14 23.32
CA LEU A 352 -8.05 9.92 22.68
C LEU A 352 -8.63 10.22 21.29
N ASP A 353 -8.60 9.25 20.39
CA ASP A 353 -9.21 9.32 19.05
C ASP A 353 -10.64 8.73 18.99
N ALA A 354 -11.20 8.51 17.80
CA ALA A 354 -12.55 7.96 17.63
C ALA A 354 -12.65 6.46 17.96
N ALA A 355 -11.56 5.71 17.80
CA ALA A 355 -11.45 4.31 18.21
C ALA A 355 -11.13 4.15 19.71
N GLY A 356 -10.69 5.22 20.38
CA GLY A 356 -10.31 5.25 21.79
C GLY A 356 -8.81 4.99 22.04
N ASN A 357 -7.96 5.01 21.02
CA ASN A 357 -6.51 4.93 21.21
C ASN A 357 -5.98 6.23 21.85
N ASN A 358 -4.93 6.11 22.65
CA ASN A 358 -4.21 7.26 23.22
C ASN A 358 -3.20 7.82 22.20
N ALA A 359 -3.20 9.14 22.03
CA ALA A 359 -2.23 9.86 21.20
C ALA A 359 -0.77 9.56 21.61
N VAL A 360 -0.51 9.29 22.90
CA VAL A 360 0.79 8.76 23.35
C VAL A 360 0.92 7.29 23.00
N LEU A 361 1.90 6.97 22.16
CA LEU A 361 2.16 5.62 21.67
C LEU A 361 2.63 4.69 22.78
N SER A 362 2.28 3.40 22.67
CA SER A 362 2.66 2.34 23.61
C SER A 362 4.10 1.83 23.43
N GLY A 363 4.77 2.20 22.32
CA GLY A 363 6.11 1.74 21.98
C GLY A 363 6.56 2.23 20.60
N ASN A 364 7.65 1.64 20.09
CA ASN A 364 8.19 1.90 18.75
C ASN A 364 7.35 1.18 17.65
N VAL A 365 6.05 1.48 17.59
CA VAL A 365 5.09 0.94 16.62
C VAL A 365 4.83 1.94 15.49
N ASP A 366 4.24 1.51 14.36
CA ASP A 366 3.69 2.47 13.40
C ASP A 366 2.58 3.30 14.07
N ASN A 367 2.50 4.60 13.78
CA ASN A 367 1.49 5.51 14.34
C ASN A 367 0.25 5.64 13.44
N ALA A 368 0.23 5.08 12.23
CA ALA A 368 -0.86 5.24 11.26
C ALA A 368 -2.26 4.87 11.80
N TYR A 369 -2.36 3.93 12.74
CA TYR A 369 -3.64 3.51 13.35
C TYR A 369 -4.25 4.55 14.32
N CYS A 370 -3.45 5.52 14.77
CA CYS A 370 -3.79 6.40 15.89
C CYS A 370 -4.14 7.80 15.40
N GLY A 371 -5.24 8.37 15.91
CA GLY A 371 -5.69 9.71 15.56
C GLY A 371 -6.53 9.76 14.28
N ILE A 372 -7.63 10.51 14.35
CA ILE A 372 -8.59 10.68 13.25
C ILE A 372 -7.89 11.41 12.09
N LYS A 373 -7.76 10.80 10.92
CA LYS A 373 -7.03 11.39 9.78
C LYS A 373 -7.91 12.35 9.00
N LEU A 374 -7.85 13.63 9.37
CA LEU A 374 -8.70 14.69 8.83
C LEU A 374 -8.46 15.00 7.35
N ILE A 375 -7.20 15.03 6.92
CA ILE A 375 -6.82 15.36 5.53
C ILE A 375 -5.64 14.46 5.10
N GLY A 376 -5.74 13.90 3.88
CA GLY A 376 -4.65 13.23 3.17
C GLY A 376 -4.38 13.87 1.80
N ASN A 377 -3.69 13.18 0.90
CA ASN A 377 -3.44 13.69 -0.46
C ASN A 377 -4.63 13.38 -1.39
N TYR A 378 -5.30 14.37 -1.98
CA TYR A 378 -6.53 14.14 -2.78
C TYR A 378 -6.66 15.10 -3.98
N LYS A 379 -7.56 14.77 -4.92
CA LYS A 379 -7.91 15.67 -6.04
C LYS A 379 -9.37 15.51 -6.51
N LEU A 380 -10.26 16.39 -6.04
CA LEU A 380 -11.59 16.56 -6.63
C LEU A 380 -11.49 17.22 -8.03
N ASP A 381 -12.51 17.06 -8.89
CA ASP A 381 -12.39 17.45 -10.31
C ASP A 381 -12.45 18.96 -10.58
N CYS A 382 -13.05 19.74 -9.67
CA CYS A 382 -13.02 21.20 -9.76
C CYS A 382 -11.61 21.79 -9.50
N LEU A 383 -10.69 21.03 -8.90
CA LEU A 383 -9.33 21.47 -8.61
C LEU A 383 -8.43 21.32 -9.86
N ASP A 384 -7.70 22.39 -10.22
CA ASP A 384 -6.65 22.33 -11.25
C ASP A 384 -5.52 21.37 -10.84
N VAL A 385 -5.15 21.38 -9.54
CA VAL A 385 -4.08 20.57 -8.94
C VAL A 385 -4.57 19.86 -7.69
N GLY A 386 -4.07 18.64 -7.45
CA GLY A 386 -4.37 17.88 -6.24
C GLY A 386 -3.57 18.38 -5.04
N TYR A 387 -4.19 18.40 -3.86
CA TYR A 387 -3.54 18.77 -2.60
C TYR A 387 -2.76 17.59 -2.04
N LYS A 388 -1.56 17.86 -1.53
CA LYS A 388 -0.56 16.86 -1.15
C LYS A 388 0.26 17.37 0.03
N ALA A 389 0.63 16.50 0.97
CA ALA A 389 1.38 16.88 2.17
C ALA A 389 0.73 18.07 2.91
N ALA A 390 -0.55 17.92 3.25
CA ALA A 390 -1.30 18.91 4.01
C ALA A 390 -1.01 18.76 5.50
N GLY A 391 -0.56 19.83 6.17
CA GLY A 391 -0.25 19.78 7.59
C GLY A 391 0.34 21.05 8.18
N HIS A 392 0.95 20.88 9.34
CA HIS A 392 1.32 21.88 10.34
C HIS A 392 0.23 22.94 10.47
N ASN A 393 -0.91 22.50 10.99
CA ASN A 393 -2.09 23.34 11.12
C ASN A 393 -2.10 24.08 12.46
N SER A 394 -2.78 25.22 12.45
CA SER A 394 -3.43 25.80 13.62
C SER A 394 -4.95 25.76 13.45
N SER A 395 -5.70 26.06 14.50
CA SER A 395 -7.17 26.01 14.48
C SER A 395 -7.75 26.99 15.49
N PHE A 396 -8.91 27.57 15.17
CA PHE A 396 -9.59 28.48 16.10
C PHE A 396 -11.12 28.44 15.94
N ILE A 397 -11.80 28.92 16.98
CA ILE A 397 -13.23 29.23 16.98
C ILE A 397 -13.35 30.75 17.05
N ASP A 398 -14.04 31.36 16.08
CA ASP A 398 -14.25 32.81 16.07
C ASP A 398 -15.42 33.21 16.99
N SER A 399 -15.46 34.49 17.32
CA SER A 399 -16.54 35.23 17.98
C SER A 399 -17.95 35.07 17.40
N ASP A 400 -18.12 34.55 16.17
CA ASP A 400 -19.42 34.20 15.58
C ASP A 400 -19.80 32.71 15.72
N GLY A 401 -18.95 31.91 16.38
CA GLY A 401 -19.11 30.48 16.64
C GLY A 401 -18.71 29.58 15.48
N GLN A 402 -18.10 30.10 14.42
CA GLN A 402 -17.53 29.28 13.35
C GLN A 402 -16.11 28.80 13.69
N MET A 403 -15.82 27.54 13.39
CA MET A 403 -14.53 26.90 13.60
C MET A 403 -13.77 26.80 12.27
N TYR A 404 -12.47 27.06 12.28
CA TYR A 404 -11.62 27.07 11.09
C TYR A 404 -10.31 26.31 11.31
N LEU A 405 -9.92 25.52 10.32
CA LEU A 405 -8.62 24.85 10.22
C LEU A 405 -7.74 25.64 9.25
N VAL A 406 -6.56 26.09 9.70
CA VAL A 406 -5.60 26.87 8.91
C VAL A 406 -4.30 26.09 8.80
N TYR A 407 -3.83 25.81 7.58
CA TYR A 407 -2.69 24.91 7.37
C TYR A 407 -1.93 25.25 6.08
N HIS A 408 -0.77 24.63 5.87
CA HIS A 408 -0.08 24.68 4.59
C HIS A 408 -0.24 23.35 3.82
N THR A 409 -0.29 23.43 2.50
CA THR A 409 -0.32 22.24 1.63
C THR A 409 0.59 22.44 0.43
N ARG A 410 1.14 21.34 -0.08
CA ARG A 410 1.85 21.22 -1.35
C ARG A 410 0.91 20.66 -2.43
N PHE A 411 1.41 20.49 -3.64
CA PHE A 411 0.60 20.10 -4.79
C PHE A 411 1.15 18.88 -5.54
N ASN A 412 0.28 18.18 -6.28
CA ASN A 412 0.68 17.02 -7.08
C ASN A 412 1.48 17.36 -8.35
N GLY A 413 1.89 18.62 -8.55
CA GLY A 413 2.65 19.10 -9.71
C GLY A 413 4.15 18.76 -9.74
N GLY A 414 4.66 18.00 -8.75
CA GLY A 414 6.06 17.57 -8.71
C GLY A 414 7.05 18.61 -8.19
N THR A 415 6.57 19.63 -7.46
CA THR A 415 7.39 20.66 -6.81
C THR A 415 7.14 20.71 -5.31
N GLU A 416 8.06 21.35 -4.58
CA GLU A 416 7.90 21.67 -3.14
C GLU A 416 7.21 23.04 -2.93
N GLU A 417 6.47 23.56 -3.93
CA GLU A 417 5.66 24.76 -3.73
C GLU A 417 4.54 24.47 -2.72
N HIS A 418 4.41 25.34 -1.72
CA HIS A 418 3.36 25.27 -0.72
C HIS A 418 2.64 26.61 -0.58
N GLN A 419 1.37 26.56 -0.19
CA GLN A 419 0.53 27.73 0.05
C GLN A 419 -0.35 27.50 1.29
N VAL A 420 -0.79 28.58 1.92
CA VAL A 420 -1.80 28.54 3.00
C VAL A 420 -3.17 28.14 2.44
N ARG A 421 -3.92 27.37 3.24
CA ARG A 421 -5.32 26.98 3.00
C ARG A 421 -6.14 27.17 4.28
N VAL A 422 -7.42 27.48 4.12
CA VAL A 422 -8.38 27.61 5.23
C VAL A 422 -9.63 26.81 4.91
N HIS A 423 -10.00 25.87 5.79
CA HIS A 423 -11.24 25.09 5.68
C HIS A 423 -12.11 25.34 6.91
N GLN A 424 -13.44 25.41 6.72
CA GLN A 424 -14.39 25.42 7.84
C GLN A 424 -14.44 24.04 8.51
N MET A 425 -14.71 24.02 9.82
CA MET A 425 -15.03 22.81 10.57
C MET A 425 -16.39 22.93 11.25
N PHE A 426 -17.06 21.80 11.43
CA PHE A 426 -18.35 21.71 12.10
C PHE A 426 -18.34 20.56 13.12
N ILE A 427 -19.01 20.70 14.25
CA ILE A 427 -19.15 19.61 15.21
C ILE A 427 -20.22 18.61 14.73
N ASN A 428 -19.88 17.33 14.65
CA ASN A 428 -20.84 16.24 14.38
C ASN A 428 -21.62 15.81 15.64
N GLU A 429 -22.59 14.90 15.50
CA GLU A 429 -23.43 14.45 16.64
C GLU A 429 -22.69 13.74 17.78
N GLU A 430 -21.41 13.36 17.60
CA GLU A 430 -20.58 12.76 18.66
C GLU A 430 -19.62 13.75 19.33
N GLY A 431 -19.63 15.02 18.94
CA GLY A 431 -18.70 16.02 19.45
C GLY A 431 -17.31 15.93 18.80
N TRP A 432 -17.25 15.64 17.49
CA TRP A 432 -16.02 15.67 16.69
C TRP A 432 -16.09 16.75 15.60
N PRO A 433 -15.07 17.62 15.47
CA PRO A 433 -14.88 18.48 14.31
C PRO A 433 -14.75 17.65 13.02
N VAL A 434 -15.59 17.95 12.03
CA VAL A 434 -15.50 17.43 10.66
C VAL A 434 -15.12 18.57 9.71
N VAL A 435 -14.08 18.35 8.90
CA VAL A 435 -13.51 19.36 7.99
C VAL A 435 -14.33 19.43 6.70
N ALA A 436 -14.72 20.63 6.28
CA ALA A 436 -15.45 20.86 5.04
C ALA A 436 -14.59 20.50 3.80
N PRO A 437 -15.12 19.79 2.78
CA PRO A 437 -14.30 19.31 1.66
C PRO A 437 -13.63 20.37 0.77
N TYR A 438 -14.12 21.62 0.80
CA TYR A 438 -13.57 22.75 0.06
C TYR A 438 -13.14 23.90 0.96
N GLU A 439 -12.19 24.70 0.47
CA GLU A 439 -11.75 25.93 1.11
C GLU A 439 -12.90 26.88 1.46
N TYR A 440 -12.76 27.54 2.61
CA TYR A 440 -13.67 28.58 3.05
C TYR A 440 -13.85 29.66 1.98
N SER A 441 -15.11 29.91 1.62
CA SER A 441 -15.50 30.81 0.53
C SER A 441 -16.68 31.73 0.92
N GLY A 442 -16.78 32.06 2.22
CA GLY A 442 -17.87 32.86 2.80
C GLY A 442 -19.19 32.13 3.07
N ASP A 443 -19.26 30.82 2.80
CA ASP A 443 -20.46 30.01 2.98
C ASP A 443 -20.84 29.76 4.44
N LYS A 444 -22.13 29.54 4.70
CA LYS A 444 -22.68 29.27 6.03
C LYS A 444 -23.67 28.09 5.98
N ILE A 445 -23.50 27.15 6.92
CA ILE A 445 -24.31 25.93 7.00
C ILE A 445 -25.77 26.24 7.36
N SER A 446 -26.72 25.54 6.73
CA SER A 446 -28.14 25.68 7.05
C SER A 446 -28.45 24.99 8.39
N LYS A 447 -28.65 25.77 9.46
CA LYS A 447 -29.00 25.22 10.79
C LYS A 447 -30.28 24.37 10.80
N ASN A 448 -31.18 24.61 9.85
CA ASN A 448 -32.43 23.86 9.67
C ASN A 448 -32.28 22.66 8.69
N GLY A 449 -31.06 22.35 8.25
CA GLY A 449 -30.79 21.31 7.27
C GLY A 449 -31.06 21.71 5.82
N TYR A 450 -31.07 20.69 4.96
CA TYR A 450 -31.36 20.79 3.53
C TYR A 450 -32.44 19.77 3.16
N SER A 451 -33.07 19.92 1.99
CA SER A 451 -34.08 18.95 1.55
C SER A 451 -33.44 17.64 1.11
N LYS A 452 -34.13 16.50 1.32
CA LYS A 452 -33.69 15.18 0.85
C LYS A 452 -33.32 15.18 -0.64
N ASN A 453 -34.07 15.92 -1.46
CA ASN A 453 -33.84 16.06 -2.90
C ASN A 453 -32.54 16.80 -3.26
N GLU A 454 -31.96 17.59 -2.34
CA GLU A 454 -30.62 18.19 -2.52
C GLU A 454 -29.50 17.23 -2.11
N MET A 455 -29.79 16.30 -1.18
CA MET A 455 -28.86 15.30 -0.67
C MET A 455 -28.78 14.06 -1.58
N VAL A 456 -29.91 13.62 -2.14
CA VAL A 456 -29.99 12.50 -3.09
C VAL A 456 -29.26 12.84 -4.39
N GLY A 457 -28.45 11.91 -4.90
CA GLY A 457 -27.71 12.08 -6.15
C GLY A 457 -26.32 11.44 -6.11
N TYR A 458 -25.54 11.74 -7.15
CA TYR A 458 -24.17 11.24 -7.33
C TYR A 458 -23.13 12.21 -6.75
N TYR A 459 -22.11 11.66 -6.09
CA TYR A 459 -21.03 12.38 -5.44
C TYR A 459 -19.68 11.82 -5.90
N GLN A 460 -18.70 12.71 -6.09
CA GLN A 460 -17.30 12.38 -5.93
C GLN A 460 -17.05 12.01 -4.46
N PHE A 461 -16.25 11.00 -4.19
CA PHE A 461 -16.04 10.46 -2.85
C PHE A 461 -14.55 10.25 -2.57
N ILE A 462 -14.10 10.73 -1.42
CA ILE A 462 -12.76 10.49 -0.88
C ILE A 462 -12.93 9.80 0.47
N ASN A 463 -12.27 8.66 0.67
CA ASN A 463 -11.92 8.18 2.01
C ASN A 463 -10.45 8.54 2.24
N HIS A 464 -10.13 9.24 3.32
CA HIS A 464 -8.75 9.60 3.65
C HIS A 464 -7.93 8.41 4.17
N GLY A 465 -8.59 7.33 4.59
CA GLY A 465 -8.00 6.13 5.16
C GLY A 465 -7.21 6.42 6.45
N ASN A 466 -6.40 5.46 6.88
CA ASN A 466 -5.48 5.65 8.01
C ASN A 466 -3.98 5.70 7.61
N ALA A 467 -3.63 5.28 6.40
CA ALA A 467 -2.23 5.12 5.99
C ALA A 467 -1.43 6.43 5.92
N ASN A 468 -0.20 6.41 6.44
CA ASN A 468 0.82 7.45 6.27
C ASN A 468 1.51 7.27 4.90
N SER A 469 0.86 7.69 3.82
CA SER A 469 1.33 7.47 2.45
C SER A 469 1.49 8.78 1.67
N SER A 470 2.47 8.81 0.76
CA SER A 470 2.68 9.88 -0.21
C SER A 470 1.95 9.67 -1.54
N ALA A 471 1.25 8.54 -1.72
CA ALA A 471 0.34 8.34 -2.85
C ALA A 471 -0.80 9.37 -2.85
N MET A 472 -1.39 9.65 -4.01
CA MET A 472 -2.69 10.32 -4.07
C MET A 472 -3.79 9.32 -3.72
N LEU A 473 -4.84 9.76 -3.03
CA LEU A 473 -6.05 8.98 -2.81
C LEU A 473 -6.91 8.95 -4.08
N ASP A 474 -7.54 7.81 -4.35
CA ASP A 474 -8.51 7.68 -5.44
C ASP A 474 -9.75 8.55 -5.20
N THR A 475 -10.26 9.11 -6.29
CA THR A 475 -11.53 9.87 -6.28
C THR A 475 -12.62 8.97 -6.83
N LEU A 476 -13.32 8.31 -5.92
CA LEU A 476 -14.37 7.35 -6.21
C LEU A 476 -15.68 8.06 -6.58
N THR A 477 -16.65 7.31 -7.12
CA THR A 477 -18.01 7.81 -7.38
C THR A 477 -19.04 6.99 -6.60
N VAL A 478 -19.86 7.68 -5.81
CA VAL A 478 -20.97 7.09 -5.04
C VAL A 478 -22.29 7.77 -5.38
N LYS A 479 -23.39 7.13 -5.02
CA LYS A 479 -24.76 7.62 -5.18
C LYS A 479 -25.51 7.44 -3.87
N LEU A 480 -26.01 8.54 -3.31
CA LEU A 480 -26.97 8.53 -2.22
C LEU A 480 -28.36 8.39 -2.83
N ASN A 481 -28.99 7.22 -2.67
CA ASN A 481 -30.29 6.91 -3.25
C ASN A 481 -31.46 7.39 -2.36
N ASP A 482 -32.63 7.60 -2.97
CA ASP A 482 -33.82 8.03 -2.23
C ASP A 482 -34.35 6.97 -1.25
N ASP A 483 -34.05 5.69 -1.48
CA ASP A 483 -34.38 4.57 -0.57
C ASP A 483 -33.40 4.43 0.62
N TYR A 484 -32.54 5.43 0.85
CA TYR A 484 -31.50 5.45 1.89
C TYR A 484 -30.35 4.44 1.68
N THR A 485 -30.23 3.82 0.51
CA THR A 485 -29.04 3.03 0.14
C THR A 485 -27.91 3.90 -0.42
N VAL A 486 -26.68 3.40 -0.34
CA VAL A 486 -25.50 3.91 -1.05
C VAL A 486 -25.06 2.88 -2.08
N THR A 487 -24.84 3.32 -3.32
CA THR A 487 -24.34 2.47 -4.42
C THR A 487 -23.28 3.19 -5.25
N GLY A 488 -22.47 2.47 -6.01
CA GLY A 488 -21.39 3.02 -6.83
C GLY A 488 -20.11 2.20 -6.65
N ASP A 489 -18.98 2.89 -6.49
CA ASP A 489 -17.68 2.26 -6.22
C ASP A 489 -17.55 1.71 -4.79
N VAL A 490 -18.45 2.12 -3.88
CA VAL A 490 -18.71 1.46 -2.58
C VAL A 490 -20.22 1.27 -2.41
N THR A 491 -20.63 0.41 -1.48
CA THR A 491 -22.05 0.16 -1.18
C THR A 491 -22.34 0.29 0.32
N GLY A 492 -23.60 0.53 0.68
CA GLY A 492 -23.97 0.76 2.06
C GLY A 492 -25.33 1.42 2.24
N THR A 493 -25.48 2.22 3.30
CA THR A 493 -26.68 3.02 3.60
C THR A 493 -26.31 4.43 4.06
N TRP A 494 -27.26 5.36 3.99
CA TRP A 494 -27.13 6.71 4.53
C TRP A 494 -28.41 7.14 5.22
N SER A 495 -28.34 8.12 6.11
CA SER A 495 -29.50 8.66 6.83
C SER A 495 -29.30 10.13 7.14
N MET A 496 -30.38 10.90 7.08
CA MET A 496 -30.41 12.32 7.44
C MET A 496 -31.31 12.55 8.65
N LYS A 497 -31.01 13.58 9.43
CA LYS A 497 -31.80 13.98 10.60
C LYS A 497 -32.64 15.21 10.26
N ASP A 498 -33.94 15.01 10.07
CA ASP A 498 -34.90 16.05 9.67
C ASP A 498 -34.78 17.34 10.48
N GLY A 499 -34.85 18.48 9.78
CA GLY A 499 -34.69 19.81 10.38
C GLY A 499 -33.26 20.15 10.82
N SER A 500 -32.26 19.36 10.42
CA SER A 500 -30.85 19.60 10.74
C SER A 500 -29.91 19.20 9.59
N TYR A 501 -28.65 19.59 9.70
CA TYR A 501 -27.61 19.26 8.72
C TYR A 501 -26.92 17.89 8.97
N TYR A 502 -27.30 17.15 10.00
CA TYR A 502 -26.60 15.92 10.39
C TYR A 502 -26.92 14.74 9.48
N THR A 503 -25.88 13.92 9.24
CA THR A 503 -25.94 12.69 8.43
C THR A 503 -25.12 11.57 9.05
N ASN A 504 -25.58 10.33 8.87
CA ASN A 504 -24.81 9.13 9.16
C ASN A 504 -24.76 8.26 7.90
N ILE A 505 -23.56 7.89 7.46
CA ILE A 505 -23.30 7.06 6.28
C ILE A 505 -22.64 5.77 6.76
N THR A 506 -23.13 4.60 6.37
CA THR A 506 -22.58 3.30 6.77
C THR A 506 -22.06 2.56 5.55
N ILE A 507 -20.76 2.27 5.54
CA ILE A 507 -20.04 1.55 4.47
C ILE A 507 -19.21 0.45 5.14
N ASP A 508 -19.23 -0.76 4.59
CA ASP A 508 -18.46 -1.93 5.08
C ASP A 508 -18.59 -2.21 6.61
N GLY A 509 -19.77 -1.89 7.17
CA GLY A 509 -20.09 -2.05 8.59
C GLY A 509 -19.63 -0.90 9.50
N VAL A 510 -18.86 0.06 9.00
CA VAL A 510 -18.47 1.27 9.73
C VAL A 510 -19.50 2.37 9.50
N THR A 511 -20.07 2.92 10.57
CA THR A 511 -20.92 4.12 10.50
C THR A 511 -20.09 5.38 10.73
N TYR A 512 -20.01 6.20 9.68
CA TYR A 512 -19.40 7.51 9.67
C TYR A 512 -20.46 8.57 10.01
N LYS A 513 -20.18 9.43 10.99
CA LYS A 513 -21.10 10.46 11.48
C LYS A 513 -20.60 11.85 11.14
N GLY A 514 -21.48 12.70 10.64
CA GLY A 514 -21.06 13.94 10.02
C GLY A 514 -22.18 14.89 9.65
N ILE A 515 -21.90 15.74 8.68
CA ILE A 515 -22.75 16.86 8.26
C ILE A 515 -22.86 16.94 6.74
N PHE A 516 -23.99 17.42 6.23
CA PHE A 516 -24.15 17.97 4.90
C PHE A 516 -23.91 19.48 4.92
N PHE A 517 -23.25 20.02 3.91
CA PHE A 517 -23.01 21.46 3.76
C PHE A 517 -23.06 21.86 2.29
N LYS A 518 -23.76 22.95 1.97
CA LYS A 518 -23.85 23.46 0.59
C LYS A 518 -22.77 24.53 0.38
N GLN A 519 -21.71 24.17 -0.34
CA GLN A 519 -20.50 24.98 -0.54
C GLN A 519 -20.33 25.44 -1.98
N GLN A 520 -19.75 26.62 -2.17
CA GLN A 520 -19.02 26.95 -3.40
C GLN A 520 -17.84 25.99 -3.56
N ASP A 521 -17.73 25.33 -4.71
CA ASP A 521 -16.55 24.53 -5.06
C ASP A 521 -15.36 25.42 -5.46
N GLU A 522 -14.17 24.83 -5.59
CA GLU A 522 -12.95 25.57 -5.93
C GLU A 522 -12.75 25.79 -7.45
N SER A 523 -13.80 25.65 -8.27
CA SER A 523 -13.74 26.01 -9.69
C SER A 523 -13.74 27.53 -9.91
N LYS A 524 -13.27 27.95 -11.09
CA LYS A 524 -13.16 29.37 -11.51
C LYS A 524 -14.50 30.07 -11.78
N LYS A 525 -15.63 29.52 -11.31
CA LYS A 525 -17.00 29.99 -11.56
C LYS A 525 -17.89 29.80 -10.34
N THR A 526 -18.96 30.58 -10.24
CA THR A 526 -20.03 30.32 -9.26
C THR A 526 -20.64 28.93 -9.48
N SER A 527 -20.45 28.03 -8.51
CA SER A 527 -20.86 26.63 -8.55
C SER A 527 -21.08 26.15 -7.11
N LYS A 528 -22.34 26.11 -6.66
CA LYS A 528 -22.70 25.70 -5.29
C LYS A 528 -23.23 24.28 -5.24
N VAL A 529 -22.36 23.37 -4.85
CA VAL A 529 -22.60 21.92 -4.74
C VAL A 529 -23.01 21.53 -3.33
N MET A 530 -23.69 20.38 -3.19
CA MET A 530 -23.88 19.74 -1.90
C MET A 530 -22.64 18.93 -1.56
N THR A 531 -22.05 19.15 -0.39
CA THR A 531 -20.95 18.33 0.15
C THR A 531 -21.41 17.59 1.40
N PHE A 532 -20.70 16.52 1.74
CA PHE A 532 -20.75 15.94 3.08
C PHE A 532 -19.35 15.66 3.61
N THR A 533 -19.22 15.60 4.93
CA THR A 533 -17.98 15.25 5.63
C THR A 533 -18.32 14.53 6.93
N ALA A 534 -17.70 13.38 7.18
CA ALA A 534 -18.05 12.49 8.28
C ALA A 534 -16.83 11.69 8.80
N VAL A 535 -16.83 11.38 10.10
CA VAL A 535 -15.80 10.61 10.81
C VAL A 535 -16.36 9.26 11.23
N GLY A 536 -15.61 8.18 10.96
CA GLY A 536 -15.91 6.83 11.42
C GLY A 536 -15.22 6.47 12.75
N SER A 537 -15.77 5.49 13.46
CA SER A 537 -15.15 4.91 14.68
C SER A 537 -13.86 4.13 14.40
N ASN A 538 -13.44 4.05 13.14
CA ASN A 538 -12.18 3.48 12.65
C ASN A 538 -11.11 4.56 12.38
N ASN A 539 -11.29 5.79 12.89
CA ASN A 539 -10.44 6.98 12.66
C ASN A 539 -10.42 7.54 11.22
N GLU A 540 -11.20 6.98 10.29
CA GLU A 540 -11.23 7.44 8.91
C GLU A 540 -12.22 8.60 8.71
N CYS A 541 -11.82 9.56 7.87
CA CYS A 541 -12.69 10.63 7.38
C CYS A 541 -13.14 10.34 5.95
N ILE A 542 -14.45 10.47 5.70
CA ILE A 542 -15.03 10.41 4.35
C ILE A 542 -15.61 11.77 3.95
N TRP A 543 -15.30 12.18 2.72
CA TRP A 543 -15.80 13.41 2.10
C TRP A 543 -16.60 13.06 0.83
N GLY A 544 -17.67 13.81 0.59
CA GLY A 544 -18.46 13.76 -0.63
C GLY A 544 -18.65 15.14 -1.26
N SER A 545 -18.61 15.22 -2.59
CA SER A 545 -19.01 16.43 -3.34
C SER A 545 -19.93 16.07 -4.52
N LYS A 546 -21.15 16.62 -4.53
CA LYS A 546 -22.20 16.35 -5.52
C LYS A 546 -21.95 17.10 -6.83
N LEU A 547 -21.86 16.39 -7.96
CA LEU A 547 -21.81 17.04 -9.27
C LEU A 547 -23.18 16.97 -9.95
N ASP A 548 -23.80 18.11 -10.23
CA ASP A 548 -25.04 18.19 -11.02
C ASP A 548 -24.72 18.33 -12.51
N LEU A 549 -24.38 17.19 -13.13
CA LEU A 549 -23.98 17.07 -14.53
C LEU A 549 -25.18 16.97 -15.49
N LYS A 550 -25.10 17.62 -16.65
CA LYS A 550 -25.98 17.33 -17.80
C LYS A 550 -25.66 15.97 -18.40
N ASP A 551 -26.58 15.38 -19.15
CA ASP A 551 -26.35 14.14 -19.92
C ASP A 551 -25.03 14.18 -20.75
N SER A 552 -24.73 15.30 -21.41
CA SER A 552 -23.54 15.49 -22.26
C SER A 552 -22.22 15.67 -21.48
N GLU A 553 -22.32 15.97 -20.18
CA GLU A 553 -21.21 16.07 -19.24
C GLU A 553 -21.02 14.72 -18.53
N ALA A 554 -22.11 14.08 -18.12
CA ALA A 554 -22.16 12.74 -17.53
C ALA A 554 -21.55 11.66 -18.43
N VAL A 555 -21.84 11.65 -19.74
CA VAL A 555 -21.24 10.65 -20.67
C VAL A 555 -19.73 10.82 -20.83
N LYS A 556 -19.19 12.04 -20.67
CA LYS A 556 -17.73 12.30 -20.65
C LYS A 556 -17.13 11.90 -19.32
N TYR A 557 -17.76 12.27 -18.21
CA TYR A 557 -17.32 11.93 -16.85
C TYR A 557 -17.21 10.41 -16.68
N ALA A 558 -18.26 9.67 -17.03
CA ALA A 558 -18.26 8.21 -16.97
C ALA A 558 -17.21 7.58 -17.89
N ALA A 559 -16.90 8.19 -19.04
CA ALA A 559 -15.83 7.72 -19.92
C ALA A 559 -14.42 8.00 -19.35
N ASN A 560 -14.23 9.03 -18.53
CA ASN A 560 -12.97 9.27 -17.83
C ASN A 560 -12.80 8.32 -16.65
N ALA A 561 -13.87 8.07 -15.87
CA ALA A 561 -13.88 7.08 -14.78
C ALA A 561 -13.62 5.61 -15.22
N LEU A 562 -13.54 5.34 -16.54
CA LEU A 562 -13.12 4.04 -17.09
C LEU A 562 -11.59 3.88 -17.23
N GLU A 563 -10.80 4.96 -17.24
CA GLU A 563 -9.34 4.85 -17.46
C GLU A 563 -8.66 4.04 -16.36
N ASN A 564 -9.06 4.24 -15.10
CA ASN A 564 -8.54 3.48 -13.96
C ASN A 564 -9.17 2.07 -13.83
N LYS A 565 -10.12 1.70 -14.71
CA LYS A 565 -10.89 0.43 -14.64
C LYS A 565 -10.61 -0.54 -15.78
N ILE A 566 -9.96 -0.09 -16.86
CA ILE A 566 -9.55 -0.95 -17.99
C ILE A 566 -8.03 -1.05 -18.02
N PRO A 567 -7.44 -2.24 -17.78
CA PRO A 567 -6.00 -2.39 -17.71
C PRO A 567 -5.35 -2.27 -19.09
N THR A 568 -4.12 -1.75 -19.12
CA THR A 568 -3.33 -1.57 -20.36
C THR A 568 -2.77 -2.89 -20.91
N SER A 569 -2.68 -3.94 -20.09
CA SER A 569 -2.38 -5.31 -20.52
C SER A 569 -3.09 -6.34 -19.64
N THR A 570 -3.26 -7.58 -20.13
CA THR A 570 -3.87 -8.66 -19.33
C THR A 570 -3.43 -10.06 -19.76
N LYS A 571 -3.39 -10.99 -18.80
CA LYS A 571 -3.32 -12.46 -18.98
C LYS A 571 -4.67 -13.16 -18.74
N THR A 572 -5.69 -12.44 -18.25
CA THR A 572 -6.95 -12.98 -17.73
C THR A 572 -8.17 -12.20 -18.23
N ASN A 573 -9.37 -12.71 -17.97
CA ASN A 573 -10.62 -11.99 -18.22
C ASN A 573 -10.64 -10.64 -17.47
N ILE A 574 -11.21 -9.61 -18.10
CA ILE A 574 -11.33 -8.26 -17.53
C ILE A 574 -12.79 -7.85 -17.35
N THR A 575 -13.10 -7.09 -16.29
CA THR A 575 -14.47 -6.65 -16.00
C THR A 575 -14.83 -5.44 -16.87
N LEU A 576 -15.77 -5.61 -17.81
CA LEU A 576 -16.28 -4.52 -18.65
C LEU A 576 -17.63 -4.01 -18.11
N PRO A 577 -17.68 -2.87 -17.40
CA PRO A 577 -18.92 -2.39 -16.77
C PRO A 577 -19.94 -1.94 -17.82
N THR A 578 -21.19 -2.39 -17.69
CA THR A 578 -22.32 -2.03 -18.57
C THR A 578 -23.08 -0.78 -18.11
N THR A 579 -22.79 -0.29 -16.91
CA THR A 579 -23.30 0.96 -16.34
C THR A 579 -22.17 1.78 -15.74
N GLY A 580 -22.15 3.08 -15.99
CA GLY A 580 -21.20 4.02 -15.42
C GLY A 580 -21.82 4.97 -14.40
N ALA A 581 -21.01 5.93 -13.96
CA ALA A 581 -21.45 7.06 -13.15
C ALA A 581 -22.67 7.79 -13.79
N TYR A 582 -23.49 8.46 -12.96
CA TYR A 582 -24.66 9.21 -13.41
C TYR A 582 -25.69 8.35 -14.18
N ASP A 583 -25.89 7.10 -13.78
CA ASP A 583 -26.65 6.04 -14.47
C ASP A 583 -26.49 6.10 -16.02
N THR A 584 -25.25 6.20 -16.47
CA THR A 584 -24.89 6.12 -17.89
C THR A 584 -24.89 4.66 -18.34
N ILE A 585 -25.42 4.37 -19.54
CA ILE A 585 -25.39 3.03 -20.13
C ILE A 585 -24.12 2.91 -20.98
N ILE A 586 -23.32 1.88 -20.71
CA ILE A 586 -22.07 1.59 -21.42
C ILE A 586 -22.25 0.30 -22.24
N SER A 587 -21.85 0.35 -23.50
CA SER A 587 -21.86 -0.78 -24.42
C SER A 587 -20.48 -0.97 -25.03
N TRP A 588 -19.97 -2.22 -25.02
CA TRP A 588 -18.59 -2.54 -25.38
C TRP A 588 -18.48 -3.24 -26.72
N TYR A 589 -17.44 -2.89 -27.47
CA TYR A 589 -17.07 -3.49 -28.75
C TYR A 589 -15.56 -3.73 -28.82
N SER A 590 -15.13 -4.95 -29.16
CA SER A 590 -13.73 -5.28 -29.45
C SER A 590 -13.47 -5.30 -30.96
N ASN A 591 -12.31 -4.81 -31.39
CA ASN A 591 -11.86 -5.00 -32.78
C ASN A 591 -11.50 -6.47 -33.09
N SER A 592 -11.20 -7.29 -32.07
CA SER A 592 -10.87 -8.72 -32.21
C SER A 592 -11.60 -9.57 -31.15
N PRO A 593 -12.93 -9.78 -31.27
CA PRO A 593 -13.74 -10.44 -30.24
C PRO A 593 -13.36 -11.90 -29.92
N SER A 594 -12.56 -12.54 -30.78
CA SER A 594 -12.03 -13.89 -30.57
C SER A 594 -10.87 -13.93 -29.57
N ILE A 595 -10.10 -12.84 -29.41
CA ILE A 595 -8.92 -12.76 -28.53
C ILE A 595 -9.29 -12.06 -27.21
N LEU A 596 -10.08 -10.99 -27.28
CA LEU A 596 -10.69 -10.33 -26.13
C LEU A 596 -12.10 -9.89 -26.54
N SER A 597 -13.11 -10.52 -25.94
CA SER A 597 -14.51 -10.38 -26.33
C SER A 597 -15.16 -9.09 -25.82
N ASN A 598 -16.34 -8.75 -26.36
CA ASN A 598 -17.18 -7.65 -25.87
C ASN A 598 -17.71 -7.84 -24.42
N LYS A 599 -17.44 -9.00 -23.79
CA LYS A 599 -17.71 -9.30 -22.38
C LYS A 599 -16.44 -9.31 -21.51
N GLY A 600 -15.28 -9.01 -22.08
CA GLY A 600 -14.00 -9.03 -21.36
C GLY A 600 -13.36 -10.41 -21.22
N ILE A 601 -13.98 -11.47 -21.74
CA ILE A 601 -13.40 -12.83 -21.79
C ILE A 601 -12.19 -12.83 -22.74
N VAL A 602 -11.05 -13.37 -22.30
CA VAL A 602 -9.76 -13.37 -22.99
C VAL A 602 -9.35 -14.79 -23.42
N ASN A 603 -8.96 -14.94 -24.69
CA ASN A 603 -8.34 -16.14 -25.26
C ASN A 603 -6.95 -15.78 -25.81
N ARG A 604 -5.88 -16.17 -25.09
CA ARG A 604 -4.50 -15.81 -25.43
C ARG A 604 -4.01 -16.56 -26.69
N THR A 605 -3.26 -15.88 -27.56
CA THR A 605 -2.57 -16.50 -28.71
C THR A 605 -1.12 -16.83 -28.34
N LYS A 606 -0.25 -17.19 -29.30
CA LYS A 606 1.20 -17.41 -29.09
C LYS A 606 2.05 -16.13 -29.14
N ASN A 607 1.41 -14.97 -29.29
CA ASN A 607 2.03 -13.65 -29.39
C ASN A 607 1.30 -12.66 -28.47
N ASP A 608 1.97 -11.56 -28.13
CA ASP A 608 1.31 -10.39 -27.54
C ASP A 608 0.46 -9.69 -28.61
N GLU A 609 -0.85 -9.51 -28.35
CA GLU A 609 -1.83 -8.99 -29.30
C GLU A 609 -2.42 -7.65 -28.79
N ASN A 610 -2.36 -6.59 -29.59
CA ASN A 610 -2.92 -5.28 -29.23
C ASN A 610 -4.40 -5.20 -29.64
N ILE A 611 -5.29 -5.21 -28.66
CA ILE A 611 -6.74 -5.18 -28.88
C ILE A 611 -7.29 -3.79 -28.54
N THR A 612 -8.06 -3.18 -29.43
CA THR A 612 -8.78 -1.93 -29.15
C THR A 612 -10.20 -2.25 -28.71
N LEU A 613 -10.47 -2.03 -27.42
CA LEU A 613 -11.82 -1.97 -26.88
C LEU A 613 -12.41 -0.58 -27.08
N THR A 614 -13.66 -0.53 -27.54
CA THR A 614 -14.45 0.68 -27.70
C THR A 614 -15.62 0.65 -26.72
N ALA A 615 -15.63 1.56 -25.76
CA ALA A 615 -16.80 1.86 -24.95
C ALA A 615 -17.65 2.91 -25.66
N LYS A 616 -18.95 2.62 -25.85
CA LYS A 616 -19.97 3.62 -26.19
C LYS A 616 -20.83 3.87 -24.96
N ILE A 617 -20.67 5.05 -24.38
CA ILE A 617 -21.37 5.58 -23.22
C ILE A 617 -22.60 6.38 -23.70
N SER A 618 -23.71 6.35 -22.95
CA SER A 618 -24.93 7.10 -23.29
C SER A 618 -25.76 7.49 -22.07
N LYS A 619 -26.44 8.64 -22.15
CA LYS A 619 -27.44 9.13 -21.19
C LYS A 619 -28.47 9.96 -21.93
N GLY A 620 -29.76 9.67 -21.73
CA GLY A 620 -30.85 10.37 -22.41
C GLY A 620 -30.72 10.34 -23.94
N LYS A 621 -30.37 11.48 -24.55
CA LYS A 621 -30.07 11.59 -25.99
C LYS A 621 -28.58 11.70 -26.33
N GLU A 622 -27.74 11.91 -25.33
CA GLU A 622 -26.32 12.16 -25.47
C GLU A 622 -25.54 10.84 -25.47
N SER A 623 -24.46 10.79 -26.26
CA SER A 623 -23.59 9.62 -26.32
C SER A 623 -22.16 10.04 -26.62
N TYR A 624 -21.21 9.34 -26.00
CA TYR A 624 -19.78 9.55 -26.16
C TYR A 624 -19.08 8.21 -26.35
N THR A 625 -17.99 8.19 -27.11
CA THR A 625 -17.25 6.98 -27.44
C THR A 625 -15.80 7.14 -26.99
N LYS A 626 -15.25 6.14 -26.30
CA LYS A 626 -13.85 6.13 -25.86
C LYS A 626 -13.20 4.79 -26.15
N THR A 627 -11.92 4.82 -26.51
CA THR A 627 -11.14 3.64 -26.91
C THR A 627 -10.03 3.35 -25.92
N PHE A 628 -9.83 2.08 -25.60
CA PHE A 628 -8.79 1.56 -24.71
C PHE A 628 -7.99 0.53 -25.50
N ASN A 629 -6.66 0.66 -25.49
CA ASN A 629 -5.78 -0.34 -26.09
C ASN A 629 -5.29 -1.28 -24.99
N VAL A 630 -5.67 -2.54 -25.08
CA VAL A 630 -5.36 -3.61 -24.13
C VAL A 630 -4.42 -4.60 -24.80
N LEU A 631 -3.21 -4.73 -24.27
CA LEU A 631 -2.23 -5.73 -24.70
C LEU A 631 -2.61 -7.09 -24.09
N VAL A 632 -3.25 -7.96 -24.87
CA VAL A 632 -3.50 -9.35 -24.45
C VAL A 632 -2.18 -10.11 -24.58
N LYS A 633 -1.69 -10.61 -23.44
CA LYS A 633 -0.40 -11.29 -23.36
C LYS A 633 -0.42 -12.65 -24.04
N GLY A 634 0.59 -12.92 -24.87
CA GLY A 634 0.78 -14.22 -25.51
C GLY A 634 1.08 -15.32 -24.49
N LYS A 635 0.86 -16.58 -24.87
CA LYS A 635 1.19 -17.76 -24.08
C LYS A 635 2.03 -18.73 -24.91
N LEU A 636 3.11 -19.24 -24.32
CA LEU A 636 3.82 -20.41 -24.82
C LEU A 636 3.58 -21.61 -23.91
N ASP A 637 3.56 -22.80 -24.53
CA ASP A 637 3.40 -24.07 -23.81
C ASP A 637 4.76 -24.62 -23.33
N LYS A 638 5.87 -24.15 -23.92
CA LYS A 638 7.27 -24.51 -23.62
C LYS A 638 8.24 -23.38 -23.96
N ILE A 639 9.37 -23.29 -23.25
CA ILE A 639 10.40 -22.27 -23.47
C ILE A 639 11.34 -22.60 -24.65
N ASN A 640 11.75 -23.86 -24.78
CA ASN A 640 12.70 -24.35 -25.81
C ASN A 640 14.04 -23.57 -25.87
N ILE A 641 14.57 -23.08 -24.74
CA ILE A 641 15.90 -22.45 -24.63
C ILE A 641 16.69 -23.13 -23.52
N THR A 642 17.93 -23.53 -23.83
CA THR A 642 18.89 -24.08 -22.87
C THR A 642 19.65 -22.95 -22.16
N PRO A 643 19.78 -22.95 -20.83
CA PRO A 643 20.62 -21.99 -20.11
C PRO A 643 22.11 -22.22 -20.36
N ILE A 644 22.92 -21.16 -20.30
CA ILE A 644 24.40 -21.25 -20.35
C ILE A 644 24.98 -21.85 -19.06
N TYR A 645 24.35 -21.58 -17.92
CA TYR A 645 24.65 -22.20 -16.64
C TYR A 645 23.35 -22.63 -15.96
N LYS A 646 23.28 -23.87 -15.43
CA LYS A 646 22.20 -24.32 -14.53
C LYS A 646 22.80 -25.16 -13.40
N TYR A 647 22.35 -24.90 -12.18
CA TYR A 647 22.76 -25.59 -10.96
C TYR A 647 21.51 -26.09 -10.21
N ASP A 648 21.35 -27.41 -10.17
CA ASP A 648 20.24 -28.15 -9.54
C ASP A 648 20.58 -28.67 -8.13
N PHE A 649 21.84 -28.50 -7.69
CA PHE A 649 22.39 -28.97 -6.41
C PHE A 649 22.26 -30.49 -6.13
N ASP A 650 21.71 -31.30 -7.06
CA ASP A 650 21.61 -32.75 -6.97
C ASP A 650 23.01 -33.39 -6.88
N THR A 651 23.98 -32.84 -7.62
CA THR A 651 25.34 -33.39 -7.75
C THR A 651 26.42 -32.38 -7.35
N ILE A 652 27.32 -32.82 -6.46
CA ILE A 652 28.45 -32.04 -5.93
C ILE A 652 29.72 -32.85 -6.18
N ASN A 653 30.76 -32.21 -6.69
CA ASN A 653 32.09 -32.78 -6.84
C ASN A 653 33.00 -32.32 -5.70
N GLY A 654 33.70 -33.28 -5.08
CA GLY A 654 34.47 -33.01 -3.88
C GLY A 654 33.60 -32.51 -2.72
N SER A 655 34.07 -31.49 -2.00
CA SER A 655 33.37 -30.91 -0.85
C SER A 655 32.62 -29.61 -1.14
N ASN A 656 32.84 -28.98 -2.31
CA ASN A 656 32.38 -27.60 -2.56
C ASN A 656 32.17 -27.21 -4.03
N GLU A 657 32.41 -28.07 -5.03
CA GLU A 657 32.09 -27.74 -6.44
C GLU A 657 30.66 -28.22 -6.78
N VAL A 658 29.78 -27.34 -7.24
CA VAL A 658 28.45 -27.74 -7.74
C VAL A 658 28.52 -27.93 -9.26
N VAL A 659 27.91 -29.01 -9.75
CA VAL A 659 27.93 -29.38 -11.18
C VAL A 659 27.06 -28.42 -12.00
N ASN A 660 27.59 -27.97 -13.14
CA ASN A 660 26.82 -27.26 -14.15
C ASN A 660 26.11 -28.24 -15.11
N SER A 661 24.82 -28.01 -15.39
CA SER A 661 24.06 -28.69 -16.45
C SER A 661 23.68 -27.77 -17.63
N GLY A 662 24.16 -26.52 -17.64
CA GLY A 662 24.04 -25.57 -18.75
C GLY A 662 25.06 -25.80 -19.89
N SER A 663 24.98 -24.97 -20.94
CA SER A 663 25.74 -25.16 -22.19
C SER A 663 27.19 -24.65 -22.21
N LYS A 664 27.64 -23.87 -21.21
CA LYS A 664 29.05 -23.45 -21.09
C LYS A 664 29.85 -24.37 -20.16
N ASP A 665 31.13 -24.56 -20.48
CA ASP A 665 32.08 -25.17 -19.54
C ASP A 665 32.33 -24.24 -18.34
N GLY A 666 32.22 -24.78 -17.12
CA GLY A 666 32.46 -24.03 -15.88
C GLY A 666 31.88 -24.73 -14.65
N LYS A 667 32.30 -24.31 -13.46
CA LYS A 667 31.81 -24.82 -12.17
C LYS A 667 31.50 -23.66 -11.24
N SER A 668 30.46 -23.81 -10.42
CA SER A 668 30.21 -22.92 -9.29
C SER A 668 30.82 -23.52 -8.00
N THR A 669 31.16 -22.67 -7.04
CA THR A 669 31.88 -23.06 -5.83
C THR A 669 31.17 -22.54 -4.58
N LEU A 670 30.95 -23.41 -3.60
CA LEU A 670 30.46 -23.04 -2.27
C LEU A 670 31.58 -22.35 -1.48
N ILE A 671 31.30 -21.15 -0.97
CA ILE A 671 32.22 -20.31 -0.21
C ILE A 671 31.81 -20.24 1.26
N GLY A 672 32.81 -20.27 2.15
CA GLY A 672 32.59 -20.25 3.60
C GLY A 672 31.93 -21.53 4.11
N SER A 673 30.77 -21.37 4.74
CA SER A 673 29.90 -22.43 5.26
C SER A 673 28.61 -22.61 4.44
N ALA A 674 28.51 -21.97 3.27
CA ALA A 674 27.45 -22.28 2.32
C ALA A 674 27.49 -23.78 1.98
N SER A 675 26.33 -24.43 2.02
CA SER A 675 26.23 -25.89 1.98
C SER A 675 24.96 -26.31 1.24
N VAL A 676 24.95 -27.55 0.73
CA VAL A 676 23.74 -28.15 0.17
C VAL A 676 23.06 -28.99 1.24
N LEU A 677 21.76 -28.78 1.43
CA LEU A 677 20.92 -29.46 2.42
C LEU A 677 19.76 -30.17 1.72
N GLU A 678 19.20 -31.18 2.37
CA GLU A 678 17.93 -31.79 1.94
C GLU A 678 16.76 -30.92 2.43
N ASP A 679 15.96 -30.39 1.50
CA ASP A 679 14.70 -29.69 1.77
C ASP A 679 13.50 -30.56 1.40
N LYS A 680 12.59 -30.73 2.35
CA LYS A 680 11.38 -31.57 2.24
C LYS A 680 10.48 -31.28 1.04
N ASN A 681 10.57 -30.10 0.41
CA ASN A 681 9.75 -29.71 -0.73
C ASN A 681 10.51 -29.71 -2.06
N ARG A 682 11.86 -29.71 -2.06
CA ARG A 682 12.68 -29.50 -3.27
C ARG A 682 13.83 -30.49 -3.46
N GLY A 683 14.07 -31.40 -2.51
CA GLY A 683 15.24 -32.26 -2.52
C GLY A 683 16.48 -31.49 -2.11
N LYS A 684 17.61 -31.69 -2.79
CA LYS A 684 18.86 -30.97 -2.47
C LYS A 684 18.79 -29.51 -2.90
N VAL A 685 19.08 -28.60 -1.98
CA VAL A 685 19.09 -27.14 -2.23
C VAL A 685 20.32 -26.49 -1.62
N LEU A 686 20.79 -25.40 -2.24
CA LEU A 686 21.77 -24.50 -1.61
C LEU A 686 21.13 -23.85 -0.39
N SER A 687 21.85 -23.83 0.73
CA SER A 687 21.51 -23.09 1.93
C SER A 687 22.63 -22.14 2.30
N ILE A 688 22.26 -20.89 2.58
CA ILE A 688 23.14 -19.82 3.00
C ILE A 688 22.64 -19.27 4.34
N LYS A 689 23.56 -19.06 5.28
CA LYS A 689 23.34 -18.31 6.52
C LYS A 689 24.53 -17.42 6.80
N ASN A 690 24.27 -16.19 7.22
CA ASN A 690 25.26 -15.14 7.45
C ASN A 690 24.97 -14.38 8.75
N GLU A 691 26.00 -13.76 9.33
CA GLU A 691 25.84 -12.81 10.44
C GLU A 691 25.47 -11.41 9.91
N LYS A 692 24.93 -10.55 10.78
CA LYS A 692 24.50 -9.19 10.41
C LYS A 692 25.67 -8.34 9.91
N GLY A 693 25.57 -7.86 8.68
CA GLY A 693 26.63 -7.07 8.04
C GLY A 693 27.78 -7.91 7.46
N ALA A 694 27.60 -9.22 7.31
CA ALA A 694 28.54 -10.08 6.58
C ALA A 694 28.64 -9.66 5.11
N ILE A 695 29.85 -9.79 4.56
CA ILE A 695 30.23 -9.38 3.20
C ILE A 695 31.12 -10.48 2.63
N LYS A 696 30.70 -11.08 1.51
CA LYS A 696 31.40 -12.19 0.82
C LYS A 696 31.82 -13.31 1.78
N ALA A 697 30.97 -13.65 2.75
CA ALA A 697 31.24 -14.62 3.80
C ALA A 697 30.75 -16.03 3.43
N ASN A 698 29.45 -16.19 3.17
CA ASN A 698 28.85 -17.49 2.84
C ASN A 698 27.94 -17.35 1.62
N TYR A 699 28.35 -17.94 0.49
CA TYR A 699 27.65 -17.78 -0.79
C TYR A 699 28.04 -18.84 -1.83
N LEU A 700 27.32 -18.87 -2.96
CA LEU A 700 27.73 -19.62 -4.16
C LEU A 700 28.41 -18.67 -5.15
N ALA A 701 29.69 -18.89 -5.44
CA ALA A 701 30.43 -18.19 -6.48
C ALA A 701 30.18 -18.86 -7.84
N LEU A 702 29.87 -18.07 -8.88
CA LEU A 702 29.68 -18.54 -10.25
C LEU A 702 30.96 -18.30 -11.09
N PRO A 703 31.11 -18.93 -12.28
CA PRO A 703 32.23 -18.67 -13.19
C PRO A 703 32.38 -17.18 -13.53
N ASN A 704 33.62 -16.70 -13.59
CA ASN A 704 33.93 -15.30 -13.87
C ASN A 704 33.60 -14.86 -15.30
N ASP A 705 33.25 -15.79 -16.19
CA ASP A 705 32.79 -15.54 -17.55
C ASP A 705 31.26 -15.64 -17.70
N THR A 706 30.50 -15.76 -16.59
CA THR A 706 29.02 -15.90 -16.59
C THR A 706 28.32 -14.86 -17.47
N LEU A 707 28.80 -13.61 -17.47
CA LEU A 707 28.25 -12.52 -18.29
C LEU A 707 29.17 -12.11 -19.47
N SER A 708 30.04 -13.02 -19.91
CA SER A 708 30.81 -12.86 -21.15
C SER A 708 30.01 -13.27 -22.38
N GLU A 709 30.27 -12.60 -23.50
CA GLU A 709 29.67 -12.80 -24.83
C GLU A 709 28.17 -12.45 -24.93
N ILE A 710 27.59 -11.93 -23.84
CA ILE A 710 26.23 -11.40 -23.80
C ILE A 710 26.06 -10.23 -24.78
N THR A 711 25.09 -10.36 -25.69
CA THR A 711 24.78 -9.39 -26.75
C THR A 711 23.58 -8.51 -26.38
N ASN A 712 23.14 -7.63 -27.30
CA ASN A 712 21.94 -6.80 -27.10
C ASN A 712 20.63 -7.59 -26.87
N LYS A 713 20.64 -8.90 -27.16
CA LYS A 713 19.58 -9.83 -26.73
C LYS A 713 19.34 -9.84 -25.22
N GLY A 714 20.32 -9.42 -24.42
CA GLY A 714 20.21 -9.41 -22.96
C GLY A 714 20.64 -10.71 -22.30
N TYR A 715 20.30 -10.86 -21.03
CA TYR A 715 20.47 -12.09 -20.24
C TYR A 715 19.29 -12.27 -19.30
N THR A 716 19.13 -13.48 -18.77
CA THR A 716 18.13 -13.80 -17.74
C THR A 716 18.75 -14.63 -16.63
N VAL A 717 18.33 -14.38 -15.39
CA VAL A 717 18.63 -15.19 -14.20
C VAL A 717 17.31 -15.75 -13.67
N GLY A 718 17.18 -17.08 -13.62
CA GLY A 718 16.09 -17.79 -12.97
C GLY A 718 16.58 -18.47 -11.69
N MET A 719 15.75 -18.53 -10.65
CA MET A 719 16.04 -19.29 -9.43
C MET A 719 14.78 -19.49 -8.58
N TRP A 720 14.66 -20.66 -7.97
CA TRP A 720 13.82 -20.81 -6.78
C TRP A 720 14.54 -20.20 -5.59
N VAL A 721 13.82 -19.43 -4.77
CA VAL A 721 14.32 -18.92 -3.49
C VAL A 721 13.34 -19.22 -2.37
N ASN A 722 13.87 -19.36 -1.15
CA ASN A 722 13.10 -19.31 0.08
C ASN A 722 13.90 -18.49 1.10
N VAL A 723 13.39 -17.30 1.45
CA VAL A 723 14.09 -16.30 2.27
C VAL A 723 13.43 -16.22 3.65
N ASP A 724 14.20 -16.38 4.72
CA ASP A 724 13.70 -16.18 6.07
C ASP A 724 13.74 -14.69 6.45
N ILE A 725 12.67 -13.98 6.10
CA ILE A 725 12.48 -12.56 6.49
C ILE A 725 12.27 -12.37 8.00
N THR A 726 12.20 -13.45 8.78
CA THR A 726 12.03 -13.41 10.25
C THR A 726 13.35 -13.58 11.02
N ASP A 727 14.47 -13.87 10.33
CA ASP A 727 15.79 -13.85 10.93
C ASP A 727 16.12 -12.40 11.40
N PRO A 728 16.54 -12.16 12.66
CA PRO A 728 16.80 -10.80 13.18
C PRO A 728 17.98 -10.07 12.49
N ASN A 729 18.73 -10.79 11.65
CA ASN A 729 19.80 -10.25 10.81
C ASN A 729 19.32 -9.91 9.38
N TYR A 730 18.07 -10.23 9.01
CA TYR A 730 17.49 -9.96 7.69
C TYR A 730 17.64 -8.48 7.30
N PHE A 731 18.00 -8.27 6.03
CA PHE A 731 18.12 -6.97 5.40
C PHE A 731 17.56 -7.06 3.99
N GLU A 732 16.59 -6.22 3.67
CA GLU A 732 15.79 -6.34 2.45
C GLU A 732 16.57 -6.04 1.17
N HIS A 733 17.65 -5.25 1.27
CA HIS A 733 18.57 -4.98 0.17
C HIS A 733 19.67 -6.04 0.00
N SER A 734 19.73 -7.10 0.82
CA SER A 734 20.68 -8.20 0.60
C SER A 734 20.48 -8.85 -0.76
N ALA A 735 21.58 -9.10 -1.48
CA ALA A 735 21.54 -9.62 -2.84
C ALA A 735 21.13 -11.10 -2.90
N LEU A 736 20.17 -11.42 -3.75
CA LEU A 736 19.87 -12.80 -4.17
C LEU A 736 20.81 -13.22 -5.31
N PHE A 737 21.07 -12.30 -6.24
CA PHE A 737 22.12 -12.41 -7.27
C PHE A 737 22.80 -11.06 -7.44
N GLU A 738 24.13 -11.04 -7.50
CA GLU A 738 24.94 -9.86 -7.84
C GLU A 738 26.11 -10.27 -8.76
N ALA A 739 26.40 -9.43 -9.76
CA ALA A 739 27.57 -9.53 -10.61
C ALA A 739 28.26 -8.17 -10.69
N ASN A 740 29.58 -8.14 -10.46
CA ASN A 740 30.35 -6.92 -10.27
C ASN A 740 31.71 -6.99 -11.00
N GLY A 741 32.11 -5.89 -11.62
CA GLY A 741 33.41 -5.73 -12.28
C GLY A 741 34.46 -4.95 -11.48
N GLY A 742 34.19 -4.55 -10.24
CA GLY A 742 35.22 -3.99 -9.36
C GLY A 742 34.67 -3.07 -8.28
N SER A 743 35.32 -1.92 -8.08
CA SER A 743 35.08 -1.09 -6.89
C SER A 743 33.75 -0.33 -6.88
N LYS A 744 33.03 -0.22 -8.02
CA LYS A 744 31.62 0.22 -8.11
C LYS A 744 30.87 -0.26 -9.37
N TYR A 745 31.56 -0.38 -10.52
CA TYR A 745 30.94 -0.60 -11.83
C TYR A 745 31.86 -1.43 -12.75
N PRO A 746 31.33 -2.16 -13.74
CA PRO A 746 29.89 -2.40 -13.99
C PRO A 746 29.24 -3.30 -12.93
N VAL A 747 27.92 -3.17 -12.76
CA VAL A 747 27.08 -3.99 -11.85
C VAL A 747 25.82 -4.48 -12.54
N THR A 748 25.38 -5.70 -12.19
CA THR A 748 23.97 -6.08 -12.20
C THR A 748 23.58 -6.83 -10.93
N ARG A 749 22.31 -6.74 -10.50
CA ARG A 749 21.79 -7.46 -9.31
C ARG A 749 20.26 -7.47 -9.19
N ILE A 750 19.79 -8.39 -8.33
CA ILE A 750 18.45 -8.37 -7.70
C ILE A 750 18.57 -8.72 -6.21
N SER A 751 17.89 -7.96 -5.33
CA SER A 751 17.88 -8.16 -3.87
C SER A 751 16.59 -8.81 -3.33
N ALA A 752 16.54 -9.10 -2.02
CA ALA A 752 15.42 -9.78 -1.37
C ALA A 752 14.09 -9.01 -1.43
N ASN A 753 14.13 -7.67 -1.44
CA ASN A 753 13.00 -6.80 -1.78
C ASN A 753 12.67 -6.75 -3.28
N LEU A 754 13.27 -7.61 -4.11
CA LEU A 754 13.11 -7.69 -5.57
C LEU A 754 13.58 -6.43 -6.34
N TYR A 755 14.17 -5.44 -5.66
CA TYR A 755 14.78 -4.30 -6.34
C TYR A 755 15.93 -4.81 -7.20
N SER A 756 15.94 -4.38 -8.46
CA SER A 756 16.95 -4.81 -9.41
C SER A 756 17.52 -3.66 -10.22
N ARG A 757 18.76 -3.80 -10.66
CA ARG A 757 19.55 -2.71 -11.23
C ARG A 757 20.62 -3.25 -12.16
N ILE A 758 20.81 -2.56 -13.29
CA ILE A 758 22.04 -2.65 -14.09
C ILE A 758 22.68 -1.27 -14.18
N ASN A 759 24.00 -1.20 -14.10
CA ASN A 759 24.77 -0.01 -14.47
C ASN A 759 26.08 -0.46 -15.14
N ALA A 760 26.18 -0.25 -16.44
CA ALA A 760 27.30 -0.70 -17.27
C ALA A 760 27.52 0.23 -18.47
N ASN A 761 28.79 0.47 -18.82
CA ASN A 761 29.22 1.27 -19.98
C ASN A 761 28.54 2.66 -20.10
N GLY A 762 28.21 3.30 -18.97
CA GLY A 762 27.61 4.64 -18.93
C GLY A 762 26.07 4.68 -19.04
N ALA A 763 25.40 3.55 -19.23
CA ALA A 763 23.94 3.44 -19.12
C ALA A 763 23.52 2.67 -17.86
N TYR A 764 22.34 2.98 -17.34
CA TYR A 764 21.78 2.34 -16.14
C TYR A 764 20.25 2.34 -16.14
N ALA A 765 19.68 1.36 -15.47
CA ALA A 765 18.26 1.26 -15.15
C ALA A 765 18.09 0.65 -13.75
N ASP A 766 17.09 1.15 -13.02
CA ASP A 766 16.73 0.75 -11.67
C ASP A 766 15.24 0.39 -11.69
N ALA A 767 14.88 -0.78 -11.19
CA ALA A 767 13.50 -1.25 -11.07
C ALA A 767 13.16 -1.48 -9.60
N THR A 768 12.33 -0.58 -9.04
CA THR A 768 12.02 -0.51 -7.59
C THR A 768 10.53 -0.50 -7.25
N GLU A 769 9.62 -0.32 -8.21
CA GLU A 769 8.17 -0.37 -8.00
C GLU A 769 7.66 -1.82 -8.07
N ILE A 770 7.64 -2.51 -6.91
CA ILE A 770 7.28 -3.93 -6.79
C ILE A 770 5.79 -4.10 -6.46
N SER A 771 5.02 -4.74 -7.34
CA SER A 771 3.58 -4.98 -7.12
C SER A 771 3.27 -6.15 -6.18
N LYS A 772 4.17 -7.14 -6.09
CA LYS A 772 4.07 -8.32 -5.20
C LYS A 772 5.46 -8.62 -4.61
N PRO A 773 5.75 -8.27 -3.34
CA PRO A 773 6.99 -8.65 -2.67
C PRO A 773 7.04 -10.16 -2.37
N LEU A 774 8.22 -10.67 -1.99
CA LEU A 774 8.37 -12.05 -1.56
C LEU A 774 7.63 -12.34 -0.25
N THR A 775 7.08 -13.54 -0.16
CA THR A 775 6.50 -14.10 1.07
C THR A 775 7.58 -14.89 1.80
N GLY A 776 7.89 -14.50 3.04
CA GLY A 776 8.94 -15.15 3.83
C GLY A 776 8.68 -16.63 4.10
N ASN A 777 9.77 -17.38 4.29
CA ASN A 777 9.79 -18.82 4.57
C ASN A 777 9.05 -19.71 3.52
N THR A 778 8.74 -19.14 2.35
CA THR A 778 8.00 -19.78 1.25
C THR A 778 8.92 -19.94 0.04
N TRP A 779 8.81 -21.07 -0.67
CA TRP A 779 9.50 -21.28 -1.94
C TRP A 779 8.76 -20.51 -3.05
N GLN A 780 9.47 -19.65 -3.79
CA GLN A 780 8.95 -18.88 -4.92
C GLN A 780 9.96 -18.85 -6.06
N TYR A 781 9.49 -18.82 -7.31
CA TYR A 781 10.38 -18.77 -8.48
C TYR A 781 10.57 -17.33 -8.94
N ILE A 782 11.80 -16.83 -8.84
CA ILE A 782 12.18 -15.50 -9.33
C ILE A 782 12.74 -15.64 -10.74
N THR A 783 12.40 -14.68 -11.61
CA THR A 783 13.12 -14.49 -12.86
C THR A 783 13.45 -13.01 -13.06
N TYR A 784 14.71 -12.71 -13.35
CA TYR A 784 15.25 -11.38 -13.56
C TYR A 784 15.85 -11.29 -14.97
N THR A 785 15.31 -10.42 -15.82
CA THR A 785 15.67 -10.33 -17.25
C THR A 785 16.05 -8.90 -17.62
N VAL A 786 17.12 -8.73 -18.41
CA VAL A 786 17.65 -7.41 -18.79
C VAL A 786 18.15 -7.44 -20.23
N ASN A 787 17.70 -6.49 -21.06
CA ASN A 787 18.11 -6.32 -22.46
C ASN A 787 18.35 -4.84 -22.80
N SER A 788 18.58 -4.52 -24.08
CA SER A 788 18.78 -3.14 -24.54
C SER A 788 17.58 -2.20 -24.35
N GLU A 789 16.39 -2.71 -24.01
CA GLU A 789 15.15 -1.93 -23.82
C GLU A 789 14.74 -1.76 -22.35
N GLY A 790 15.38 -2.47 -21.39
CA GLY A 790 15.07 -2.31 -19.98
C GLY A 790 15.31 -3.54 -19.10
N ILE A 791 14.59 -3.55 -17.97
CA ILE A 791 14.55 -4.62 -16.96
C ILE A 791 13.10 -5.11 -16.81
N SER A 792 12.89 -6.41 -16.62
CA SER A 792 11.67 -6.96 -15.99
C SER A 792 12.04 -7.92 -14.84
N VAL A 793 11.18 -7.97 -13.83
CA VAL A 793 11.27 -8.90 -12.68
C VAL A 793 9.96 -9.68 -12.59
N TYR A 794 10.06 -10.98 -12.40
CA TYR A 794 8.94 -11.90 -12.29
C TYR A 794 9.02 -12.71 -11.01
N VAL A 795 7.85 -13.04 -10.46
CA VAL A 795 7.66 -13.94 -9.32
C VAL A 795 6.56 -14.92 -9.67
N ASP A 796 6.83 -16.22 -9.57
CA ASP A 796 5.90 -17.32 -9.86
C ASP A 796 5.27 -17.19 -11.27
N GLY A 797 6.10 -16.89 -12.29
CA GLY A 797 5.70 -16.73 -13.69
C GLY A 797 4.93 -15.43 -14.04
N ASN A 798 4.80 -14.50 -13.09
CA ASN A 798 4.05 -13.25 -13.25
C ASN A 798 4.98 -12.03 -13.11
N GLU A 799 4.88 -11.04 -14.01
CA GLU A 799 5.68 -9.81 -13.90
C GLU A 799 5.24 -9.00 -12.67
N VAL A 800 6.20 -8.66 -11.80
CA VAL A 800 5.96 -7.85 -10.60
C VAL A 800 6.53 -6.43 -10.71
N ASN A 801 7.38 -6.17 -11.70
CA ASN A 801 7.98 -4.88 -11.99
C ASN A 801 8.62 -4.91 -13.40
N SER A 802 8.51 -3.82 -14.16
CA SER A 802 9.34 -3.58 -15.34
C SER A 802 9.66 -2.11 -15.55
N VAL A 803 10.88 -1.82 -16.02
CA VAL A 803 11.36 -0.46 -16.28
C VAL A 803 12.01 -0.40 -17.66
N LYS A 804 11.42 0.41 -18.54
CA LYS A 804 11.91 0.63 -19.92
C LYS A 804 12.97 1.72 -19.97
N LYS A 805 14.11 1.42 -20.58
CA LYS A 805 15.28 2.29 -20.67
C LYS A 805 16.18 1.84 -21.83
N ASP A 806 16.73 2.77 -22.61
CA ASP A 806 17.80 2.43 -23.54
C ASP A 806 19.06 2.01 -22.75
N LEU A 807 19.39 0.73 -22.86
CA LEU A 807 20.54 0.07 -22.26
C LEU A 807 21.50 -0.48 -23.34
N THR A 808 21.35 -0.07 -24.60
CA THR A 808 22.16 -0.55 -25.74
C THR A 808 23.67 -0.40 -25.50
N ALA A 809 24.07 0.64 -24.75
CA ALA A 809 25.46 0.84 -24.34
C ALA A 809 25.98 -0.31 -23.44
N CYS A 810 25.17 -0.83 -22.50
CA CYS A 810 25.59 -1.90 -21.58
C CYS A 810 26.06 -3.16 -22.31
N PHE A 811 25.43 -3.48 -23.43
CA PHE A 811 25.67 -4.67 -24.26
C PHE A 811 26.67 -4.44 -25.40
N SER A 812 27.19 -3.22 -25.54
CA SER A 812 28.17 -2.88 -26.57
C SER A 812 29.56 -3.43 -26.23
N ASN A 813 30.31 -3.86 -27.24
CA ASN A 813 31.72 -4.28 -27.12
C ASN A 813 32.00 -5.37 -26.06
N ASN A 814 31.04 -6.26 -25.76
CA ASN A 814 31.15 -7.29 -24.72
C ASN A 814 31.46 -6.70 -23.31
N PHE A 815 30.98 -5.48 -23.01
CA PHE A 815 31.36 -4.77 -21.77
C PHE A 815 30.95 -5.52 -20.48
N LEU A 816 29.91 -6.36 -20.53
CA LEU A 816 29.48 -7.17 -19.38
C LEU A 816 30.52 -8.23 -18.97
N SER A 817 31.43 -8.65 -19.86
CA SER A 817 32.55 -9.55 -19.52
C SER A 817 33.51 -9.01 -18.46
N ASN A 818 33.44 -7.72 -18.12
CA ASN A 818 34.20 -7.16 -16.99
C ASN A 818 33.61 -7.58 -15.63
N MET A 819 32.34 -8.00 -15.57
CA MET A 819 31.68 -8.49 -14.35
C MET A 819 32.19 -9.90 -13.99
N THR A 820 33.28 -9.95 -13.24
CA THR A 820 34.05 -11.18 -12.96
C THR A 820 33.86 -11.71 -11.54
N ASP A 821 33.29 -10.92 -10.62
CA ASP A 821 32.82 -11.35 -9.32
C ASP A 821 31.30 -11.56 -9.40
N VAL A 822 30.86 -12.83 -9.47
CA VAL A 822 29.46 -13.21 -9.70
C VAL A 822 29.01 -14.17 -8.60
N SER A 823 27.94 -13.84 -7.88
CA SER A 823 27.51 -14.60 -6.69
C SER A 823 26.00 -14.67 -6.50
N VAL A 824 25.54 -15.80 -5.96
CA VAL A 824 24.18 -16.00 -5.44
C VAL A 824 24.22 -15.94 -3.91
N GLY A 825 23.34 -15.12 -3.32
CA GLY A 825 23.23 -14.87 -1.88
C GLY A 825 24.31 -13.94 -1.27
N SER A 826 25.17 -13.32 -2.08
CA SER A 826 26.15 -12.33 -1.62
C SER A 826 26.20 -11.12 -2.55
N GLY A 827 26.36 -9.94 -1.94
CA GLY A 827 26.60 -8.68 -2.61
C GLY A 827 27.07 -7.60 -1.62
N ASN A 828 27.83 -6.62 -2.10
CA ASN A 828 28.45 -5.57 -1.27
C ASN A 828 28.51 -4.21 -1.99
N ILE A 829 27.51 -3.92 -2.82
CA ILE A 829 27.43 -2.64 -3.52
C ILE A 829 26.61 -1.68 -2.65
N TRP A 830 27.09 -0.44 -2.54
CA TRP A 830 26.65 0.57 -1.55
C TRP A 830 26.81 0.19 -0.07
N SER A 831 27.57 -0.86 0.25
CA SER A 831 27.73 -1.45 1.60
C SER A 831 26.53 -2.25 2.08
N ASP A 832 25.74 -2.79 1.15
CA ASP A 832 24.78 -3.87 1.45
C ASP A 832 25.50 -5.12 2.00
N ALA A 833 24.74 -6.01 2.63
CA ALA A 833 25.23 -7.25 3.23
C ALA A 833 24.76 -8.50 2.49
N ASP A 834 25.48 -9.62 2.65
CA ASP A 834 25.08 -10.94 2.21
C ASP A 834 23.71 -11.36 2.78
N ILE A 835 23.02 -12.32 2.15
CA ILE A 835 21.69 -12.76 2.61
C ILE A 835 21.79 -13.47 3.97
N ALA A 836 21.04 -12.98 4.96
CA ALA A 836 21.11 -13.43 6.35
C ALA A 836 20.76 -14.92 6.52
N SER A 837 19.67 -15.37 5.90
CA SER A 837 19.21 -16.77 5.92
C SER A 837 18.32 -17.02 4.71
N ALA A 838 18.76 -17.86 3.78
CA ALA A 838 17.99 -18.21 2.58
C ALA A 838 18.40 -19.57 2.00
N LYS A 839 17.49 -20.17 1.25
CA LYS A 839 17.73 -21.34 0.40
C LYS A 839 17.50 -20.99 -1.07
N PHE A 840 18.21 -21.68 -1.96
CA PHE A 840 18.16 -21.49 -3.41
C PHE A 840 18.15 -22.84 -4.13
N ASP A 841 17.42 -22.93 -5.24
CA ASP A 841 17.36 -24.12 -6.11
C ASP A 841 17.20 -23.74 -7.59
N ASN A 842 17.58 -24.64 -8.51
CA ASN A 842 17.56 -24.48 -9.97
C ASN A 842 18.03 -23.09 -10.44
N VAL A 843 19.19 -22.66 -9.94
CA VAL A 843 19.81 -21.39 -10.37
C VAL A 843 20.21 -21.53 -11.83
N SER A 844 19.59 -20.76 -12.72
CA SER A 844 19.79 -20.79 -14.17
C SER A 844 20.16 -19.42 -14.74
N ILE A 845 21.09 -19.39 -15.68
CA ILE A 845 21.55 -18.19 -16.40
C ILE A 845 21.38 -18.40 -17.90
N TYR A 846 20.81 -17.43 -18.60
CA TYR A 846 20.57 -17.45 -20.06
C TYR A 846 21.30 -16.29 -20.75
N ASP A 847 21.80 -16.52 -21.97
CA ASP A 847 22.47 -15.53 -22.85
C ASP A 847 21.49 -14.66 -23.67
N THR A 848 20.22 -14.64 -23.24
CA THR A 848 19.14 -13.83 -23.81
C THR A 848 18.22 -13.38 -22.68
N ALA A 849 17.62 -12.20 -22.85
CA ALA A 849 16.42 -11.84 -22.09
C ALA A 849 15.26 -12.73 -22.52
N LEU A 850 14.56 -13.33 -21.57
CA LEU A 850 13.32 -14.05 -21.79
C LEU A 850 12.14 -13.08 -21.83
N THR A 851 11.19 -13.33 -22.74
CA THR A 851 9.91 -12.62 -22.80
C THR A 851 8.94 -13.14 -21.73
N ASP A 852 7.95 -12.33 -21.34
CA ASP A 852 6.88 -12.69 -20.38
C ASP A 852 6.30 -14.10 -20.62
N GLN A 853 5.94 -14.41 -21.86
CA GLN A 853 5.40 -15.72 -22.24
C GLN A 853 6.41 -16.87 -22.17
N GLN A 854 7.72 -16.60 -22.27
CA GLN A 854 8.79 -17.57 -22.04
C GLN A 854 9.11 -17.74 -20.55
N VAL A 855 8.97 -16.69 -19.74
CA VAL A 855 9.10 -16.78 -18.27
C VAL A 855 7.93 -17.53 -17.67
N GLU A 856 6.71 -17.32 -18.17
CA GLU A 856 5.54 -18.13 -17.81
C GLU A 856 5.72 -19.59 -18.24
N ALA A 857 6.24 -19.85 -19.44
CA ALA A 857 6.55 -21.21 -19.89
C ALA A 857 7.68 -21.86 -19.05
N LEU A 858 8.73 -21.12 -18.69
CA LEU A 858 9.81 -21.58 -17.82
C LEU A 858 9.32 -21.89 -16.42
N TYR A 859 8.48 -21.03 -15.82
CA TYR A 859 7.88 -21.29 -14.52
C TYR A 859 7.00 -22.55 -14.55
N ASN A 860 6.18 -22.71 -15.59
CA ASN A 860 5.40 -23.93 -15.78
C ASN A 860 6.30 -25.17 -15.99
N GLU A 861 7.42 -25.04 -16.72
CA GLU A 861 8.41 -26.12 -16.89
C GLU A 861 9.19 -26.43 -15.60
N GLU A 862 9.46 -25.46 -14.74
CA GLU A 862 10.09 -25.65 -13.43
C GLU A 862 9.12 -26.34 -12.45
N VAL A 863 7.88 -25.85 -12.34
CA VAL A 863 6.81 -26.50 -11.55
C VAL A 863 6.43 -27.89 -12.10
N SER A 864 6.62 -28.15 -13.41
CA SER A 864 6.45 -29.48 -13.99
C SER A 864 7.74 -30.32 -14.06
N SER A 865 8.91 -29.79 -13.73
CA SER A 865 10.16 -30.56 -13.58
C SER A 865 10.54 -30.81 -12.11
N GLU A 866 9.78 -30.22 -11.18
CA GLU A 866 9.45 -30.88 -9.91
C GLU A 866 8.83 -32.27 -10.15
N SER A 867 8.13 -32.48 -11.29
CA SER A 867 8.00 -33.84 -11.86
C SER A 867 9.28 -34.30 -12.58
N LYS A 868 10.35 -34.48 -11.79
CA LYS A 868 11.07 -35.76 -11.85
C LYS A 868 10.01 -36.86 -11.72
N PRO A 869 10.19 -38.07 -12.31
CA PRO A 869 9.36 -39.21 -11.95
C PRO A 869 9.71 -39.71 -10.54
N ILE A 870 9.39 -38.90 -9.53
CA ILE A 870 8.39 -39.33 -8.56
C ILE A 870 7.27 -39.93 -9.43
N GLU A 871 7.06 -41.25 -9.39
CA GLU A 871 5.78 -41.82 -9.81
C GLU A 871 4.69 -40.92 -9.22
N ASP A 872 3.61 -40.60 -9.94
CA ASP A 872 2.60 -39.64 -9.46
C ASP A 872 1.74 -40.27 -8.35
N ASN A 873 2.44 -40.50 -7.24
CA ASN A 873 2.04 -41.17 -6.03
C ASN A 873 1.38 -40.13 -5.15
N ILE A 874 0.36 -39.50 -5.74
CA ILE A 874 -0.86 -39.19 -5.02
C ILE A 874 -1.41 -40.44 -4.33
N ILE A 875 -1.07 -41.64 -4.82
CA ILE A 875 -1.29 -42.92 -4.17
C ILE A 875 0.02 -43.68 -3.92
N SER A 876 0.26 -44.14 -2.69
CA SER A 876 1.27 -45.14 -2.34
C SER A 876 0.64 -46.53 -2.39
N VAL A 877 1.31 -47.49 -3.06
CA VAL A 877 0.78 -48.83 -3.35
C VAL A 877 1.58 -49.91 -2.60
N ASP A 878 1.07 -50.40 -1.47
CA ASP A 878 1.67 -51.57 -0.82
C ASP A 878 1.11 -52.86 -1.47
N TYR A 879 1.94 -53.56 -2.26
CA TYR A 879 1.63 -54.90 -2.75
C TYR A 879 2.11 -55.98 -1.78
N LYS A 880 1.24 -56.95 -1.50
CA LYS A 880 1.57 -58.08 -0.62
C LYS A 880 1.02 -59.40 -1.17
N VAL A 881 1.91 -60.31 -1.53
CA VAL A 881 1.57 -61.73 -1.67
C VAL A 881 1.16 -62.29 -0.29
N ASN A 882 -0.01 -62.92 -0.22
CA ASN A 882 -0.54 -63.56 0.99
C ASN A 882 -0.26 -65.07 0.98
N GLU A 883 -0.58 -65.73 -0.13
CA GLU A 883 -0.47 -67.18 -0.34
C GLU A 883 -0.09 -67.45 -1.80
N GLU A 884 0.73 -68.48 -2.04
CA GLU A 884 1.18 -68.93 -3.36
C GLU A 884 1.05 -70.45 -3.46
N TRP A 885 0.54 -70.97 -4.58
CA TRP A 885 0.44 -72.41 -4.84
C TRP A 885 0.57 -72.75 -6.33
N GLY A 886 1.71 -73.34 -6.71
CA GLY A 886 2.01 -73.63 -8.11
C GLY A 886 2.05 -72.34 -8.94
N ASN A 887 1.24 -72.27 -10.00
CA ASN A 887 1.13 -71.09 -10.87
C ASN A 887 0.01 -70.11 -10.44
N GLN A 888 -0.38 -70.10 -9.16
CA GLN A 888 -1.43 -69.22 -8.63
C GLN A 888 -0.96 -68.44 -7.40
N VAL A 889 -1.32 -67.17 -7.34
CA VAL A 889 -1.02 -66.25 -6.24
C VAL A 889 -2.31 -65.61 -5.73
N LYS A 890 -2.40 -65.41 -4.42
CA LYS A 890 -3.40 -64.62 -3.71
C LYS A 890 -2.69 -63.43 -3.08
N SER A 891 -3.14 -62.23 -3.40
CA SER A 891 -2.47 -61.00 -2.98
C SER A 891 -3.43 -59.92 -2.51
N THR A 892 -2.90 -59.00 -1.72
CA THR A 892 -3.55 -57.78 -1.23
C THR A 892 -2.83 -56.57 -1.85
N ILE A 893 -3.59 -55.54 -2.22
CA ILE A 893 -3.11 -54.21 -2.60
C ILE A 893 -3.71 -53.22 -1.60
N LYS A 894 -2.85 -52.40 -0.98
CA LYS A 894 -3.26 -51.22 -0.21
C LYS A 894 -2.91 -49.96 -0.98
N LEU A 895 -3.89 -49.06 -1.13
CA LEU A 895 -3.77 -47.77 -1.79
C LEU A 895 -3.87 -46.67 -0.73
N THR A 896 -2.78 -45.96 -0.44
CA THR A 896 -2.72 -44.88 0.57
C THR A 896 -2.63 -43.52 -0.12
N ASN A 897 -3.55 -42.59 0.12
CA ASN A 897 -3.49 -41.25 -0.50
C ASN A 897 -2.39 -40.40 0.16
N THR A 898 -1.31 -40.19 -0.58
CA THR A 898 -0.14 -39.40 -0.22
C THR A 898 -0.18 -37.96 -0.75
N SER A 899 -1.22 -37.58 -1.52
CA SER A 899 -1.42 -36.19 -1.95
C SER A 899 -2.14 -35.31 -0.93
N GLY A 900 -1.91 -34.00 -1.01
CA GLY A 900 -2.60 -32.98 -0.22
C GLY A 900 -4.05 -32.68 -0.65
N LYS A 901 -4.71 -33.56 -1.42
CA LYS A 901 -6.10 -33.43 -1.86
C LYS A 901 -6.82 -34.79 -1.75
N THR A 902 -8.15 -34.79 -1.67
CA THR A 902 -8.94 -36.04 -1.71
C THR A 902 -8.96 -36.63 -3.12
N ILE A 903 -8.55 -37.90 -3.26
CA ILE A 903 -8.75 -38.67 -4.49
C ILE A 903 -10.19 -39.14 -4.50
N SER A 904 -11.00 -38.61 -5.42
CA SER A 904 -12.44 -38.90 -5.50
C SER A 904 -12.74 -40.05 -6.46
N ASN A 905 -13.76 -40.86 -6.15
CA ASN A 905 -14.21 -42.05 -6.92
C ASN A 905 -13.06 -42.88 -7.54
N TRP A 906 -12.19 -43.45 -6.70
CA TRP A 906 -10.89 -43.98 -7.14
C TRP A 906 -10.98 -45.13 -8.17
N ALA A 907 -10.15 -45.03 -9.20
CA ALA A 907 -9.86 -46.07 -10.20
C ALA A 907 -8.36 -46.10 -10.54
N LEU A 908 -7.71 -47.23 -10.30
CA LEU A 908 -6.29 -47.49 -10.46
C LEU A 908 -6.01 -48.16 -11.81
N LYS A 909 -5.26 -47.53 -12.71
CA LYS A 909 -4.61 -48.21 -13.84
C LYS A 909 -3.30 -48.82 -13.35
N THR A 910 -2.93 -50.02 -13.81
CA THR A 910 -1.67 -50.70 -13.43
C THR A 910 -1.36 -51.88 -14.36
N ASP A 911 -0.08 -52.19 -14.54
CA ASP A 911 0.38 -53.37 -15.28
C ASP A 911 0.73 -54.52 -14.32
N PHE A 912 0.12 -55.69 -14.55
CA PHE A 912 0.35 -56.91 -13.79
C PHE A 912 0.47 -58.11 -14.75
N LYS A 913 1.60 -58.83 -14.69
CA LYS A 913 1.96 -59.91 -15.65
C LYS A 913 1.34 -61.27 -15.28
N GLY A 914 0.06 -61.25 -14.94
CA GLY A 914 -0.72 -62.44 -14.63
C GLY A 914 -2.20 -62.21 -14.95
N LYS A 915 -2.97 -63.29 -15.00
CA LYS A 915 -4.42 -63.24 -15.23
C LYS A 915 -5.17 -63.28 -13.90
N ILE A 916 -5.77 -62.17 -13.51
CA ILE A 916 -6.65 -62.11 -12.34
C ILE A 916 -7.91 -62.95 -12.62
N THR A 917 -8.23 -63.88 -11.72
CA THR A 917 -9.36 -64.81 -11.83
C THR A 917 -10.46 -64.55 -10.81
N GLN A 918 -10.12 -63.93 -9.67
CA GLN A 918 -11.07 -63.45 -8.65
C GLN A 918 -10.54 -62.15 -8.03
N ILE A 919 -11.43 -61.24 -7.64
CA ILE A 919 -11.12 -59.97 -6.96
C ILE A 919 -12.22 -59.63 -5.94
N TRP A 920 -11.87 -58.98 -4.84
CA TRP A 920 -12.81 -58.51 -3.80
C TRP A 920 -12.42 -57.12 -3.27
N ASN A 921 -13.41 -56.38 -2.75
CA ASN A 921 -13.38 -54.94 -2.42
C ASN A 921 -13.12 -53.98 -3.61
N ALA A 922 -12.71 -54.51 -4.75
CA ALA A 922 -12.54 -53.80 -6.01
C ALA A 922 -13.11 -54.61 -7.18
N SER A 923 -13.32 -53.96 -8.32
CA SER A 923 -13.78 -54.56 -9.57
C SER A 923 -12.81 -54.24 -10.71
N ILE A 924 -12.71 -55.13 -11.70
CA ILE A 924 -11.93 -54.87 -12.92
C ILE A 924 -12.84 -54.12 -13.90
N ALA A 925 -12.55 -52.83 -14.11
CA ALA A 925 -13.26 -51.98 -15.07
C ALA A 925 -12.81 -52.26 -16.51
N SER A 926 -11.53 -52.58 -16.72
CA SER A 926 -11.01 -53.10 -17.99
C SER A 926 -9.73 -53.93 -17.80
N ASN A 927 -9.44 -54.77 -18.78
CA ASN A 927 -8.14 -55.44 -18.92
C ASN A 927 -7.78 -55.55 -20.41
N THR A 928 -6.55 -55.17 -20.75
CA THR A 928 -5.99 -55.26 -22.11
C THR A 928 -4.56 -55.79 -22.01
N GLY A 929 -4.40 -57.09 -22.28
CA GLY A 929 -3.12 -57.77 -22.07
C GLY A 929 -2.74 -57.81 -20.59
N ASN A 930 -1.57 -57.26 -20.24
CA ASN A 930 -1.11 -57.14 -18.86
C ASN A 930 -1.63 -55.89 -18.14
N SER A 931 -2.25 -54.94 -18.86
CA SER A 931 -2.74 -53.69 -18.26
C SER A 931 -4.16 -53.86 -17.74
N TYR A 932 -4.42 -53.37 -16.53
CA TYR A 932 -5.71 -53.43 -15.85
C TYR A 932 -6.14 -52.02 -15.43
N ILE A 933 -7.46 -51.77 -15.43
CA ILE A 933 -8.07 -50.69 -14.65
C ILE A 933 -8.92 -51.34 -13.57
N ILE A 934 -8.58 -51.10 -12.30
CA ILE A 934 -9.23 -51.65 -11.11
C ILE A 934 -9.90 -50.50 -10.36
N LYS A 935 -11.21 -50.60 -10.13
CA LYS A 935 -12.05 -49.56 -9.53
C LYS A 935 -12.61 -49.98 -8.18
N ASN A 936 -12.92 -49.00 -7.34
CA ASN A 936 -13.69 -49.21 -6.12
C ASN A 936 -15.01 -49.98 -6.38
N SER A 937 -15.47 -50.78 -5.42
CA SER A 937 -16.77 -51.49 -5.50
C SER A 937 -17.94 -50.68 -4.92
N GLY A 938 -17.91 -49.35 -5.07
CA GLY A 938 -18.95 -48.43 -4.58
C GLY A 938 -18.77 -47.95 -3.15
N TRP A 939 -17.89 -48.55 -2.34
CA TRP A 939 -17.46 -47.99 -1.05
C TRP A 939 -16.11 -48.59 -0.58
N PRO A 940 -15.22 -47.79 0.04
CA PRO A 940 -15.18 -46.33 0.01
C PRO A 940 -14.79 -45.83 -1.40
N GLN A 941 -15.50 -44.80 -1.90
CA GLN A 941 -15.22 -44.21 -3.21
C GLN A 941 -14.09 -43.17 -3.16
N ASP A 942 -14.05 -42.38 -2.09
CA ASP A 942 -13.08 -41.30 -1.90
C ASP A 942 -11.99 -41.73 -0.91
N ILE A 943 -10.74 -41.38 -1.22
CA ILE A 943 -9.59 -41.54 -0.34
C ILE A 943 -9.12 -40.14 0.07
N THR A 944 -9.39 -39.73 1.31
CA THR A 944 -8.91 -38.44 1.84
C THR A 944 -7.40 -38.46 2.07
N THR A 945 -6.73 -37.30 2.08
CA THR A 945 -5.29 -37.19 2.39
C THR A 945 -4.90 -38.00 3.63
N GLY A 946 -3.89 -38.85 3.50
CA GLY A 946 -3.38 -39.74 4.55
C GLY A 946 -4.20 -41.00 4.82
N ALA A 947 -5.40 -41.15 4.24
CA ALA A 947 -6.21 -42.35 4.37
C ALA A 947 -5.79 -43.44 3.38
N ALA A 948 -6.22 -44.69 3.62
CA ALA A 948 -5.93 -45.82 2.75
C ALA A 948 -7.13 -46.75 2.55
N VAL A 949 -7.13 -47.49 1.44
CA VAL A 949 -8.14 -48.48 1.05
C VAL A 949 -7.46 -49.79 0.63
N GLU A 950 -8.09 -50.93 0.86
CA GLU A 950 -7.50 -52.25 0.59
C GLU A 950 -8.41 -53.15 -0.25
N PHE A 951 -7.84 -53.74 -1.29
CA PHE A 951 -8.48 -54.78 -2.11
C PHE A 951 -7.58 -56.00 -2.28
N GLY A 952 -8.16 -57.13 -2.64
CA GLY A 952 -7.39 -58.37 -2.82
C GLY A 952 -7.89 -59.20 -3.99
N PHE A 953 -7.04 -60.07 -4.49
CA PHE A 953 -7.30 -60.86 -5.69
C PHE A 953 -6.62 -62.23 -5.66
N ILE A 954 -7.07 -63.13 -6.54
CA ILE A 954 -6.36 -64.36 -6.93
C ILE A 954 -6.06 -64.28 -8.42
N ALA A 955 -4.85 -64.65 -8.82
CA ALA A 955 -4.39 -64.64 -10.20
C ALA A 955 -3.56 -65.88 -10.55
N SER A 956 -3.55 -66.24 -11.83
CA SER A 956 -2.62 -67.23 -12.40
C SER A 956 -1.52 -66.57 -13.23
N TYR A 957 -0.28 -67.06 -13.13
CA TYR A 957 0.90 -66.49 -13.81
C TYR A 957 1.82 -67.55 -14.42
N GLU A 958 2.79 -67.10 -15.22
CA GLU A 958 3.84 -67.92 -15.81
C GLU A 958 5.22 -67.36 -15.38
N GLY A 959 6.01 -68.16 -14.68
CA GLY A 959 7.30 -67.77 -14.11
C GLY A 959 7.64 -68.55 -12.84
N GLU A 960 8.86 -68.40 -12.34
CA GLU A 960 9.32 -69.05 -11.09
C GLU A 960 8.93 -68.28 -9.81
N ASN A 961 8.42 -67.05 -9.94
CA ASN A 961 7.99 -66.19 -8.83
C ASN A 961 6.70 -65.45 -9.21
N PRO A 962 5.84 -65.06 -8.25
CA PRO A 962 4.65 -64.25 -8.52
C PRO A 962 5.00 -62.88 -9.16
N PRO A 963 4.19 -62.37 -10.11
CA PRO A 963 4.36 -61.01 -10.62
C PRO A 963 4.04 -59.95 -9.56
N GLU A 964 4.69 -58.79 -9.71
CA GLU A 964 4.39 -57.57 -8.96
C GLU A 964 3.40 -56.68 -9.73
N PHE A 965 2.78 -55.74 -9.01
CA PHE A 965 2.04 -54.63 -9.62
C PHE A 965 3.02 -53.51 -9.99
N THR A 966 2.94 -53.03 -11.23
CA THR A 966 3.86 -52.02 -11.79
C THR A 966 3.07 -50.94 -12.53
N ASN A 967 3.72 -49.83 -12.89
CA ASN A 967 3.16 -48.76 -13.74
C ASN A 967 1.78 -48.28 -13.26
N TYR A 968 1.60 -48.09 -11.95
CA TYR A 968 0.32 -47.72 -11.38
C TYR A 968 0.05 -46.21 -11.45
N SER A 969 -1.19 -45.82 -11.71
CA SER A 969 -1.65 -44.43 -11.67
C SER A 969 -3.16 -44.33 -11.45
N MET A 970 -3.63 -43.18 -10.97
CA MET A 970 -5.07 -42.90 -10.88
C MET A 970 -5.61 -42.42 -12.23
N VAL A 971 -6.75 -42.96 -12.66
CA VAL A 971 -7.40 -42.64 -13.94
C VAL A 971 -8.86 -42.17 -13.78
N SER A 972 -9.18 -41.59 -12.61
CA SER A 972 -10.46 -40.91 -12.36
C SER A 972 -10.38 -39.45 -12.83
N ALA A 973 -11.37 -38.98 -13.58
CA ALA A 973 -11.42 -37.63 -14.16
C ALA A 973 -12.82 -37.00 -14.00
N ILE A 974 -12.86 -35.69 -13.76
CA ILE A 974 -14.11 -34.92 -13.69
C ILE A 974 -14.57 -34.61 -15.11
N GLN A 975 -15.83 -34.88 -15.42
CA GLN A 975 -16.47 -34.59 -16.70
C GLN A 975 -17.85 -33.94 -16.48
N ALA A 976 -18.22 -32.99 -17.34
CA ALA A 976 -19.57 -32.43 -17.36
C ALA A 976 -20.59 -33.43 -17.94
N VAL A 977 -21.70 -33.62 -17.23
CA VAL A 977 -22.86 -34.41 -17.65
C VAL A 977 -23.70 -33.55 -18.59
N ASN A 978 -23.91 -34.01 -19.83
CA ASN A 978 -24.73 -33.26 -20.80
C ASN A 978 -26.15 -33.01 -20.27
N GLU A 979 -26.70 -31.81 -20.53
CA GLU A 979 -28.02 -31.38 -20.04
C GLU A 979 -29.19 -32.32 -20.41
N ASP A 980 -29.06 -33.09 -21.50
CA ASP A 980 -30.08 -34.08 -21.90
C ASP A 980 -30.07 -35.36 -21.05
N LYS A 981 -29.02 -35.58 -20.25
CA LYS A 981 -28.80 -36.79 -19.43
C LYS A 981 -29.27 -36.68 -18.00
N TYR A 982 -29.60 -35.48 -17.51
CA TYR A 982 -30.13 -35.27 -16.17
C TYR A 982 -31.29 -34.30 -16.17
N LYS A 983 -31.96 -34.11 -15.02
CA LYS A 983 -32.89 -33.00 -14.82
C LYS A 983 -32.96 -32.64 -13.34
N VAL A 984 -32.97 -31.34 -13.06
CA VAL A 984 -33.02 -30.79 -11.71
C VAL A 984 -34.41 -30.23 -11.40
N TYR A 985 -34.90 -30.45 -10.19
CA TYR A 985 -36.16 -29.90 -9.68
C TYR A 985 -35.91 -29.17 -8.36
N PHE A 986 -36.27 -27.89 -8.31
CA PHE A 986 -36.27 -27.08 -7.10
C PHE A 986 -37.67 -27.02 -6.48
N SER A 987 -37.74 -27.07 -5.15
CA SER A 987 -38.98 -26.95 -4.38
C SER A 987 -38.73 -26.31 -3.01
N LYS A 988 -39.72 -25.59 -2.48
CA LYS A 988 -39.72 -25.09 -1.09
C LYS A 988 -40.65 -25.97 -0.25
N ASP A 989 -40.09 -26.60 0.79
CA ASP A 989 -40.83 -27.49 1.69
C ASP A 989 -41.61 -26.70 2.77
N SER A 990 -41.07 -25.56 3.19
CA SER A 990 -41.70 -24.67 4.18
C SER A 990 -41.12 -23.26 4.10
N GLU A 991 -41.93 -22.21 4.21
CA GLU A 991 -41.48 -20.80 4.18
C GLU A 991 -42.13 -19.96 5.29
N TRP A 992 -41.34 -19.11 5.93
CA TRP A 992 -41.74 -18.09 6.90
C TRP A 992 -41.10 -16.75 6.52
N ASP A 993 -41.38 -15.68 7.28
CA ASP A 993 -41.22 -14.30 6.78
C ASP A 993 -39.76 -13.89 6.48
N ASN A 994 -38.77 -14.53 7.11
CA ASN A 994 -37.34 -14.28 6.92
C ASN A 994 -36.51 -15.53 6.58
N GLY A 995 -37.13 -16.60 6.08
CA GLY A 995 -36.41 -17.83 5.74
C GLY A 995 -37.30 -18.96 5.22
N PHE A 996 -36.67 -19.98 4.66
CA PHE A 996 -37.36 -21.16 4.14
C PHE A 996 -36.48 -22.41 4.23
N ASN A 997 -37.11 -23.57 4.16
CA ASN A 997 -36.45 -24.83 3.83
C ASN A 997 -36.79 -25.17 2.37
N ALA A 998 -35.79 -25.55 1.60
CA ALA A 998 -35.89 -25.91 0.20
C ALA A 998 -35.15 -27.22 -0.10
N LYS A 999 -35.50 -27.83 -1.22
CA LYS A 999 -34.98 -29.10 -1.71
C LYS A 999 -34.63 -28.99 -3.20
N LEU A 1000 -33.46 -29.50 -3.55
CA LEU A 1000 -33.04 -29.78 -4.92
C LEU A 1000 -33.03 -31.30 -5.14
N GLU A 1001 -33.69 -31.76 -6.19
CA GLU A 1001 -33.74 -33.16 -6.61
C GLU A 1001 -33.09 -33.29 -7.99
N ILE A 1002 -32.12 -34.20 -8.13
CA ILE A 1002 -31.38 -34.46 -9.37
C ILE A 1002 -31.77 -35.84 -9.89
N ASN A 1003 -32.36 -35.90 -11.07
CA ASN A 1003 -32.78 -37.13 -11.75
C ASN A 1003 -31.74 -37.49 -12.82
N ASN A 1004 -31.26 -38.73 -12.82
CA ASN A 1004 -30.43 -39.28 -13.89
C ASN A 1004 -31.33 -39.91 -14.96
N ASN A 1005 -31.34 -39.31 -16.15
CA ASN A 1005 -32.10 -39.75 -17.32
C ASN A 1005 -31.23 -40.53 -18.33
N SER A 1006 -29.94 -40.73 -18.04
CA SER A 1006 -29.01 -41.47 -18.89
C SER A 1006 -29.17 -42.99 -18.73
N SER A 1007 -28.47 -43.74 -19.59
CA SER A 1007 -28.38 -45.22 -19.55
C SER A 1007 -27.27 -45.74 -18.64
N THR A 1008 -26.56 -44.88 -17.92
CA THR A 1008 -25.42 -45.20 -17.04
C THR A 1008 -25.67 -44.62 -15.64
N PRO A 1009 -24.94 -45.04 -14.60
CA PRO A 1009 -24.85 -44.25 -13.38
C PRO A 1009 -24.20 -42.89 -13.68
N ILE A 1010 -24.55 -41.88 -12.88
CA ILE A 1010 -23.77 -40.65 -12.70
C ILE A 1010 -23.03 -40.84 -11.37
N GLU A 1011 -21.70 -40.72 -11.37
CA GLU A 1011 -20.87 -41.08 -10.20
C GLU A 1011 -20.13 -39.89 -9.59
N ASP A 1012 -20.10 -39.85 -8.25
CA ASP A 1012 -19.57 -38.75 -7.42
C ASP A 1012 -19.94 -37.34 -7.91
N TRP A 1013 -21.23 -37.03 -7.89
CA TRP A 1013 -21.74 -35.80 -8.49
C TRP A 1013 -21.32 -34.52 -7.73
N VAL A 1014 -21.00 -33.49 -8.51
CA VAL A 1014 -20.91 -32.09 -8.08
C VAL A 1014 -21.82 -31.26 -8.98
N ILE A 1015 -22.69 -30.45 -8.39
CA ILE A 1015 -23.60 -29.55 -9.11
C ILE A 1015 -23.30 -28.08 -8.79
N GLU A 1016 -23.22 -27.26 -9.83
CA GLU A 1016 -23.05 -25.82 -9.78
C GLU A 1016 -24.37 -25.15 -10.20
N PHE A 1017 -24.71 -24.00 -9.61
CA PHE A 1017 -25.87 -23.21 -10.01
C PHE A 1017 -25.82 -21.77 -9.48
N ASP A 1018 -26.56 -20.87 -10.14
CA ASP A 1018 -26.75 -19.50 -9.70
C ASP A 1018 -28.03 -19.37 -8.85
N TYR A 1019 -27.92 -18.76 -7.67
CA TYR A 1019 -29.02 -18.51 -6.75
C TYR A 1019 -28.80 -17.27 -5.90
N LYS A 1020 -29.65 -16.24 -6.10
CA LYS A 1020 -29.59 -14.97 -5.35
C LYS A 1020 -29.77 -15.12 -3.84
N ASP A 1021 -30.59 -16.08 -3.38
CA ASP A 1021 -30.88 -16.24 -1.96
C ASP A 1021 -29.74 -16.95 -1.20
N ASN A 1022 -29.59 -16.59 0.07
CA ASN A 1022 -28.50 -17.05 0.92
C ASN A 1022 -28.77 -18.43 1.53
N ILE A 1023 -27.99 -19.45 1.17
CA ILE A 1023 -28.00 -20.74 1.85
C ILE A 1023 -27.27 -20.62 3.19
N LYS A 1024 -27.98 -20.85 4.31
CA LYS A 1024 -27.42 -20.77 5.68
C LYS A 1024 -27.04 -22.13 6.28
N SER A 1025 -27.59 -23.23 5.77
CA SER A 1025 -27.21 -24.60 6.15
C SER A 1025 -27.73 -25.60 5.13
N ILE A 1026 -26.94 -26.64 4.81
CA ILE A 1026 -27.26 -27.69 3.84
C ILE A 1026 -27.29 -29.08 4.52
N TRP A 1027 -28.09 -30.01 4.01
CA TRP A 1027 -28.12 -31.41 4.42
C TRP A 1027 -28.23 -32.36 3.22
N ASN A 1028 -27.63 -33.55 3.37
CA ASN A 1028 -27.40 -34.55 2.31
C ASN A 1028 -26.48 -34.10 1.15
N ALA A 1029 -25.78 -32.98 1.32
CA ALA A 1029 -24.76 -32.44 0.41
C ALA A 1029 -23.79 -31.53 1.18
N GLU A 1030 -22.83 -30.93 0.48
CA GLU A 1030 -21.82 -30.01 1.03
C GLU A 1030 -21.56 -28.84 0.08
N ILE A 1031 -21.42 -27.63 0.60
CA ILE A 1031 -21.00 -26.46 -0.18
C ILE A 1031 -19.48 -26.52 -0.31
N LEU A 1032 -18.96 -26.67 -1.53
CA LEU A 1032 -17.52 -26.59 -1.80
C LEU A 1032 -17.05 -25.15 -2.00
N ASN A 1033 -17.86 -24.32 -2.68
CA ASN A 1033 -17.59 -22.91 -2.90
C ASN A 1033 -18.89 -22.10 -3.00
N HIS A 1034 -18.82 -20.80 -2.71
CA HIS A 1034 -19.89 -19.83 -2.90
C HIS A 1034 -19.33 -18.42 -3.14
N GLU A 1035 -19.55 -17.88 -4.34
CA GLU A 1035 -19.07 -16.56 -4.77
C GLU A 1035 -20.19 -15.75 -5.43
N GLY A 1036 -20.56 -14.62 -4.84
CA GLY A 1036 -21.63 -13.75 -5.35
C GLY A 1036 -23.01 -14.41 -5.23
N GLU A 1037 -23.56 -14.85 -6.37
CA GLU A 1037 -24.79 -15.67 -6.43
C GLU A 1037 -24.48 -17.14 -6.80
N HIS A 1038 -23.22 -17.50 -7.08
CA HIS A 1038 -22.85 -18.82 -7.63
C HIS A 1038 -22.49 -19.81 -6.52
N TYR A 1039 -23.08 -21.01 -6.55
CA TYR A 1039 -22.84 -22.09 -5.59
C TYR A 1039 -22.26 -23.33 -6.27
N VAL A 1040 -21.28 -23.98 -5.62
CA VAL A 1040 -20.74 -25.29 -6.01
C VAL A 1040 -21.03 -26.30 -4.90
N ILE A 1041 -21.79 -27.36 -5.19
CA ILE A 1041 -22.32 -28.32 -4.22
C ILE A 1041 -21.87 -29.76 -4.53
N LYS A 1042 -21.17 -30.44 -3.62
CA LYS A 1042 -20.82 -31.87 -3.73
C LYS A 1042 -21.79 -32.78 -2.97
N ALA A 1043 -21.93 -34.01 -3.43
CA ALA A 1043 -22.56 -35.10 -2.71
C ALA A 1043 -21.95 -35.40 -1.32
N LYS A 1044 -22.61 -36.28 -0.56
CA LYS A 1044 -22.00 -37.02 0.56
C LYS A 1044 -21.71 -38.45 0.13
N SER A 1045 -20.76 -39.12 0.79
CA SER A 1045 -20.26 -40.45 0.41
C SER A 1045 -21.31 -41.58 0.37
N TYR A 1046 -22.51 -41.38 0.93
CA TYR A 1046 -23.63 -42.32 0.87
C TYR A 1046 -24.64 -42.04 -0.26
N ASN A 1047 -24.58 -40.88 -0.92
CA ASN A 1047 -25.45 -40.51 -2.05
C ASN A 1047 -24.68 -39.99 -3.28
N ALA A 1048 -23.37 -40.26 -3.34
CA ALA A 1048 -22.46 -39.87 -4.42
C ALA A 1048 -22.85 -40.40 -5.81
N ASN A 1049 -23.51 -41.55 -5.91
CA ASN A 1049 -23.89 -42.16 -7.19
C ASN A 1049 -25.40 -42.08 -7.45
N ILE A 1050 -25.80 -41.51 -8.58
CA ILE A 1050 -27.19 -41.50 -9.07
C ILE A 1050 -27.33 -42.60 -10.12
N GLN A 1051 -28.00 -43.70 -9.78
CA GLN A 1051 -28.20 -44.82 -10.71
C GLN A 1051 -29.11 -44.43 -11.90
N SER A 1052 -28.92 -45.10 -13.05
CA SER A 1052 -29.73 -44.90 -14.26
C SER A 1052 -31.24 -44.95 -13.95
N GLY A 1053 -31.98 -43.90 -14.33
CA GLY A 1053 -33.42 -43.79 -14.08
C GLY A 1053 -33.80 -43.61 -12.60
N LYS A 1054 -32.87 -43.18 -11.74
CA LYS A 1054 -33.10 -42.81 -10.33
C LYS A 1054 -32.82 -41.33 -10.09
N ASN A 1055 -33.16 -40.89 -8.89
CA ASN A 1055 -32.89 -39.55 -8.40
C ASN A 1055 -32.17 -39.58 -7.05
N ILE A 1056 -31.54 -38.46 -6.71
CA ILE A 1056 -31.13 -38.11 -5.35
C ILE A 1056 -31.72 -36.75 -5.00
N SER A 1057 -31.71 -36.37 -3.72
CA SER A 1057 -32.02 -35.00 -3.33
C SER A 1057 -31.26 -34.55 -2.09
N PHE A 1058 -30.92 -33.27 -2.08
CA PHE A 1058 -30.41 -32.56 -0.92
C PHE A 1058 -31.32 -31.39 -0.58
N GLY A 1059 -31.26 -30.94 0.67
CA GLY A 1059 -32.08 -29.84 1.15
C GLY A 1059 -31.24 -28.80 1.89
N PHE A 1060 -31.79 -27.60 2.01
CA PHE A 1060 -31.11 -26.48 2.62
C PHE A 1060 -32.06 -25.46 3.23
N LYS A 1061 -31.54 -24.71 4.20
CA LYS A 1061 -32.22 -23.56 4.81
C LYS A 1061 -31.78 -22.29 4.08
N GLY A 1062 -32.69 -21.66 3.36
CA GLY A 1062 -32.47 -20.39 2.68
C GLY A 1062 -32.93 -19.18 3.51
N VAL A 1063 -32.30 -18.03 3.27
CA VAL A 1063 -32.73 -16.70 3.74
C VAL A 1063 -32.84 -15.78 2.52
N PRO A 1064 -33.98 -15.08 2.33
CA PRO A 1064 -34.15 -14.19 1.20
C PRO A 1064 -33.12 -13.07 1.16
N ALA A 1065 -32.54 -12.79 -0.01
CA ALA A 1065 -31.57 -11.70 -0.16
C ALA A 1065 -32.18 -10.32 0.18
N ASP A 1066 -33.43 -10.09 -0.22
CA ASP A 1066 -34.14 -8.82 -0.04
C ASP A 1066 -34.96 -8.76 1.27
N GLY A 1067 -34.73 -9.68 2.22
CA GLY A 1067 -35.36 -9.69 3.55
C GLY A 1067 -36.86 -10.01 3.63
N ILE A 1068 -37.52 -10.31 2.50
CA ILE A 1068 -38.95 -10.63 2.37
C ILE A 1068 -39.11 -12.01 1.71
N LYS A 1069 -40.21 -12.74 1.99
CA LYS A 1069 -40.54 -14.05 1.36
C LYS A 1069 -40.16 -14.13 -0.12
N SER A 1070 -39.31 -15.10 -0.44
CA SER A 1070 -38.58 -15.11 -1.69
C SER A 1070 -39.39 -15.71 -2.84
N LYS A 1071 -39.15 -15.23 -4.05
CA LYS A 1071 -39.68 -15.80 -5.29
C LYS A 1071 -38.60 -16.44 -6.15
N GLU A 1072 -37.36 -16.48 -5.67
CA GLU A 1072 -36.23 -16.95 -6.45
C GLU A 1072 -36.16 -18.48 -6.50
N ILE A 1073 -35.71 -18.95 -7.66
CA ILE A 1073 -35.41 -20.35 -7.97
C ILE A 1073 -33.98 -20.42 -8.51
N PRO A 1074 -33.19 -21.47 -8.22
CA PRO A 1074 -31.85 -21.60 -8.76
C PRO A 1074 -31.90 -21.87 -10.27
N LYS A 1075 -30.88 -21.38 -10.98
CA LYS A 1075 -30.78 -21.35 -12.45
C LYS A 1075 -29.38 -21.80 -12.88
N ASN A 1076 -29.18 -21.98 -14.19
CA ASN A 1076 -27.86 -22.25 -14.78
C ASN A 1076 -27.15 -23.48 -14.17
N TYR A 1077 -27.90 -24.58 -13.98
CA TYR A 1077 -27.36 -25.82 -13.44
C TYR A 1077 -26.28 -26.41 -14.36
N ASN A 1078 -25.10 -26.68 -13.80
CA ASN A 1078 -24.06 -27.49 -14.43
C ASN A 1078 -23.79 -28.69 -13.52
N LEU A 1079 -23.93 -29.91 -14.04
CA LEU A 1079 -23.71 -31.15 -13.29
C LEU A 1079 -22.43 -31.81 -13.81
N THR A 1080 -21.54 -32.20 -12.91
CA THR A 1080 -20.34 -32.96 -13.23
C THR A 1080 -20.31 -34.30 -12.50
N GLU A 1081 -19.57 -35.24 -13.05
CA GLU A 1081 -19.35 -36.59 -12.51
C GLU A 1081 -17.88 -36.97 -12.56
N VAL A 1082 -17.45 -37.88 -11.69
CA VAL A 1082 -16.10 -38.45 -11.70
C VAL A 1082 -16.12 -39.79 -12.43
N MET A 1083 -15.89 -39.76 -13.73
CA MET A 1083 -15.75 -40.96 -14.55
C MET A 1083 -14.35 -41.58 -14.41
N SER A 1084 -14.26 -42.87 -14.73
CA SER A 1084 -12.97 -43.56 -14.87
C SER A 1084 -12.62 -43.62 -16.36
N ASN A 1085 -11.46 -43.09 -16.76
CA ASN A 1085 -11.03 -42.98 -18.15
C ASN A 1085 -10.64 -44.35 -18.72
N VAL A 1086 -11.66 -45.14 -19.07
CA VAL A 1086 -11.54 -46.34 -19.90
C VAL A 1086 -11.50 -45.90 -21.37
N GLU A 1087 -10.30 -45.54 -21.84
CA GLU A 1087 -10.01 -45.49 -23.28
C GLU A 1087 -10.37 -46.84 -23.93
N LYS A 1088 -10.86 -46.79 -25.17
CA LYS A 1088 -11.64 -47.88 -25.79
C LYS A 1088 -11.21 -48.18 -27.22
#